data_AF-C4Y752-F1
#
_entry.id   AF-C4Y752-F1
#
_cell.length_a   1.000
_cell.length_b   1.000
_cell.length_c   1.000
_cell.angle_alpha   90.00
_cell.angle_beta   90.00
_cell.angle_gamma   90.00
#
_symmetry.space_group_name_H-M   'P 1'
#
loop_
_entity.id
_entity.type
_entity.pdbx_description
1 polymer ?
#
loop_
_entity_poly.entity_id
_entity_poly.type
_entity_poly.pdbx_seq_one_letter_code
_entity_poly.pdbx_strand_id
1 'polypeptide(L)'
;MIQQQLGQLVCGGFLGTTATPQAYELIVKHRVSTMILSRRNAESAEQMAHLIRDLQRIALEHAHYKYPLLIAIDEEGGMLNTLFDSRDLTQFPGAMALAATGDTELVYEVARATARELRHIGFSVILGPVLDVVTKMSAQLVSVRSFGSSVEDVARYGRACARGLRDGGLITVGKHFPGIGNATVDSLLEVPIMAESLDQLRGSNVVPFAELIQEGLLDGISAAGCGVPAIAPDEVHACLSPVLLTQLLREELHFDGFVISECLEMDALYHSIGLGQGAVLAVCAGCDLVMCCHDFERQVEAIDSLAKALANGMLDERIIAASMQRIETVQRRVASWAEIFSATGPFREAQPDWWRSHQQLSRRAYRSSITLVRDYEDTLPLTKWARYSEDENVGEQETERKENGKKEIDKSSTTNNERNVPESILVLTPLLNPVYPRTAVRANGLHTGEEVFQRFGEALARHPANKFNVLHTTYTANGLTALHEQLIANAKAVVVVTSEARRNMYQVGIVKYVSVLCGAPPHFPRSRARAPLAKPLVLVATSSPYDFFYHRSIGSAYLCCYDYTQNALDEVARVLMGDYVPQGCVPGEKKYNHSRRRRLSVSAPAGGAPKLRRVVAPTRRWLVDEFDATRDWRALLALFKANKGAEYSEAYVRRLLMLLHAHAATQRHFVVRNASLNVIYGIVFTWIDDVPPPDRSGKILYLLVDRAKRLQSVGRNLHARAVRYLCKEKGCSAVQLGSSFPLIGFQDEAHMTADPAVISFLNITGWDLGDPCASPQLHAMVMTGLADWSVPHKIFRELTIVGVRFDICVHSEKLEGLLSRASEGAAGQPSPLRHVRYLYKQAMARMSSSVSHEAKVIIALEPANQSVIGSIVLFTSKCSMALFYPFIDPDKEGSLVGGIVSPVIDPSYSNLTEILRFGLICSAVTYLRSNFCDNPKSHMDKCFMMDVADDKSFEGVKDIGFESWKEYREFYDHSNGATLMCEDQ
;
A
#
# COMPACT_ATOMS: atom_id res chain seq x y z
N MET A 1 -25.34 13.76 -1.04
CA MET A 1 -25.06 13.55 -2.48
C MET A 1 -23.61 13.16 -2.72
N ILE A 2 -22.61 13.92 -2.24
CA ILE A 2 -21.17 13.60 -2.46
C ILE A 2 -20.77 12.20 -1.96
N GLN A 3 -21.24 11.77 -0.78
CA GLN A 3 -20.95 10.42 -0.25
C GLN A 3 -21.38 9.28 -1.17
N GLN A 4 -22.45 9.44 -1.95
CA GLN A 4 -22.92 8.42 -2.89
C GLN A 4 -22.11 8.37 -4.20
N GLN A 5 -21.20 9.33 -4.40
CA GLN A 5 -20.38 9.46 -5.60
C GLN A 5 -18.92 9.07 -5.36
N LEU A 6 -18.55 8.62 -4.15
CA LEU A 6 -17.15 8.32 -3.82
C LEU A 6 -16.54 7.18 -4.62
N GLY A 7 -17.34 6.26 -5.17
CA GLY A 7 -16.83 5.26 -6.10
C GLY A 7 -16.30 5.86 -7.41
N GLN A 8 -16.63 7.10 -7.77
CA GLN A 8 -16.03 7.81 -8.90
C GLN A 8 -14.52 8.05 -8.71
N LEU A 9 -14.03 8.06 -7.46
CA LEU A 9 -12.61 8.20 -7.14
C LEU A 9 -11.89 6.84 -7.13
N VAL A 10 -12.55 5.75 -7.51
CA VAL A 10 -11.96 4.41 -7.55
C VAL A 10 -11.87 3.93 -9.00
N CYS A 11 -10.69 3.44 -9.38
CA CYS A 11 -10.49 2.65 -10.59
C CYS A 11 -10.57 1.17 -10.21
N GLY A 12 -11.75 0.56 -10.43
CA GLY A 12 -12.02 -0.84 -10.08
C GLY A 12 -11.64 -1.81 -11.20
N GLY A 13 -11.56 -3.09 -10.88
CA GLY A 13 -11.47 -4.17 -11.87
C GLY A 13 -12.14 -5.43 -11.34
N PHE A 14 -12.10 -6.53 -12.09
CA PHE A 14 -12.71 -7.79 -11.70
C PHE A 14 -12.07 -8.96 -12.44
N LEU A 15 -12.39 -10.18 -12.03
CA LEU A 15 -11.95 -11.41 -12.69
C LEU A 15 -13.06 -11.96 -13.59
N GLY A 16 -12.68 -12.57 -14.71
CA GLY A 16 -13.60 -13.18 -15.67
C GLY A 16 -13.70 -12.40 -16.99
N THR A 17 -14.27 -13.05 -17.99
CA THR A 17 -14.27 -12.60 -19.40
C THR A 17 -15.65 -12.12 -19.85
N THR A 18 -16.60 -12.00 -18.93
CA THR A 18 -17.94 -11.45 -19.16
C THR A 18 -18.30 -10.49 -18.02
N ALA A 19 -19.36 -9.69 -18.18
CA ALA A 19 -19.82 -8.80 -17.12
C ALA A 19 -20.28 -9.62 -15.90
N THR A 20 -19.57 -9.48 -14.79
CA THR A 20 -19.81 -10.26 -13.57
C THR A 20 -20.75 -9.54 -12.60
N PRO A 21 -21.35 -10.25 -11.61
CA PRO A 21 -22.10 -9.61 -10.53
C PRO A 21 -21.28 -8.57 -9.76
N GLN A 22 -19.97 -8.83 -9.56
CA GLN A 22 -19.03 -7.87 -8.98
C GLN A 22 -18.97 -6.57 -9.80
N ALA A 23 -18.73 -6.67 -11.11
CA ALA A 23 -18.67 -5.52 -11.99
C ALA A 23 -19.99 -4.73 -11.99
N TYR A 24 -21.13 -5.45 -12.03
CA TYR A 24 -22.46 -4.85 -11.94
C TYR A 24 -22.63 -4.07 -10.62
N GLU A 25 -22.25 -4.66 -9.49
CA GLU A 25 -22.38 -4.03 -8.18
C GLU A 25 -21.52 -2.77 -8.04
N LEU A 26 -20.26 -2.81 -8.50
CA LEU A 26 -19.37 -1.65 -8.53
C LEU A 26 -19.96 -0.49 -9.35
N ILE A 27 -20.44 -0.78 -10.56
CA ILE A 27 -20.98 0.25 -11.47
C ILE A 27 -22.29 0.82 -10.92
N VAL A 28 -23.22 -0.06 -10.52
CA VAL A 28 -24.61 0.33 -10.21
C VAL A 28 -24.76 0.82 -8.78
N LYS A 29 -24.28 0.06 -7.79
CA LYS A 29 -24.45 0.40 -6.37
C LYS A 29 -23.40 1.39 -5.90
N HIS A 30 -22.13 1.15 -6.22
CA HIS A 30 -21.01 1.95 -5.71
C HIS A 30 -20.63 3.14 -6.57
N ARG A 31 -21.23 3.28 -7.77
CA ARG A 31 -21.00 4.39 -8.70
C ARG A 31 -19.55 4.50 -9.20
N VAL A 32 -18.87 3.36 -9.38
CA VAL A 32 -17.52 3.29 -9.99
C VAL A 32 -17.60 3.62 -11.48
N SER A 33 -16.87 4.65 -11.90
CA SER A 33 -16.91 5.19 -13.27
C SER A 33 -15.68 4.87 -14.11
N THR A 34 -14.63 4.34 -13.49
CA THR A 34 -13.38 3.95 -14.15
C THR A 34 -13.10 2.49 -13.86
N MET A 35 -12.86 1.71 -14.91
CA MET A 35 -12.50 0.30 -14.79
C MET A 35 -11.20 -0.02 -15.51
N ILE A 36 -10.34 -0.83 -14.90
CA ILE A 36 -9.15 -1.39 -15.54
C ILE A 36 -9.39 -2.84 -15.92
N LEU A 37 -9.14 -3.18 -17.19
CA LEU A 37 -9.21 -4.55 -17.68
C LEU A 37 -7.80 -5.10 -17.87
N SER A 38 -7.59 -6.32 -17.40
CA SER A 38 -6.30 -7.01 -17.39
C SER A 38 -6.33 -8.21 -18.33
N ARG A 39 -5.20 -8.92 -18.43
CA ARG A 39 -5.10 -10.16 -19.22
C ARG A 39 -6.09 -11.23 -18.74
N ARG A 40 -6.52 -11.17 -17.48
CA ARG A 40 -7.51 -12.10 -16.90
C ARG A 40 -8.94 -11.88 -17.43
N ASN A 41 -9.16 -10.76 -18.12
CA ASN A 41 -10.43 -10.41 -18.76
C ASN A 41 -10.41 -10.69 -20.28
N ALA A 42 -9.27 -11.14 -20.82
CA ALA A 42 -9.00 -11.22 -22.25
C ALA A 42 -8.93 -12.68 -22.75
N GLU A 43 -9.81 -13.03 -23.68
CA GLU A 43 -9.75 -14.25 -24.49
C GLU A 43 -9.47 -13.94 -25.97
N SER A 44 -10.12 -12.91 -26.50
CA SER A 44 -9.95 -12.41 -27.88
C SER A 44 -10.33 -10.94 -27.95
N ALA A 45 -9.94 -10.26 -29.04
CA ALA A 45 -10.32 -8.87 -29.25
C ALA A 45 -11.86 -8.69 -29.36
N GLU A 46 -12.54 -9.65 -30.00
CA GLU A 46 -14.00 -9.65 -30.15
C GLU A 46 -14.71 -9.83 -28.81
N GLN A 47 -14.28 -10.81 -28.00
CA GLN A 47 -14.83 -11.02 -26.65
C GLN A 47 -14.60 -9.78 -25.77
N MET A 48 -13.42 -9.16 -25.83
CA MET A 48 -13.14 -7.95 -25.06
C MET A 48 -14.08 -6.80 -25.47
N ALA A 49 -14.32 -6.61 -26.77
CA ALA A 49 -15.26 -5.60 -27.25
C ALA A 49 -16.69 -5.87 -26.78
N HIS A 50 -17.10 -7.14 -26.69
CA HIS A 50 -18.40 -7.52 -26.14
C HIS A 50 -18.49 -7.19 -24.65
N LEU A 51 -17.47 -7.57 -23.87
CA LEU A 51 -17.38 -7.27 -22.44
C LEU A 51 -17.49 -5.77 -22.17
N ILE A 52 -16.71 -4.95 -22.89
CA ILE A 52 -16.74 -3.49 -22.72
C ILE A 52 -18.13 -2.94 -23.04
N ARG A 53 -18.77 -3.38 -24.14
CA ARG A 53 -20.13 -2.94 -24.47
C ARG A 53 -21.16 -3.34 -23.43
N ASP A 54 -21.03 -4.50 -22.81
CA ASP A 54 -21.92 -4.93 -21.73
C ASP A 54 -21.75 -4.08 -20.47
N LEU A 55 -20.50 -3.75 -20.08
CA LEU A 55 -20.23 -2.82 -18.97
C LEU A 55 -20.81 -1.42 -19.24
N GLN A 56 -20.64 -0.93 -20.48
CA GLN A 56 -21.21 0.34 -20.91
C GLN A 56 -22.75 0.32 -20.90
N ARG A 57 -23.37 -0.79 -21.34
CA ARG A 57 -24.84 -0.96 -21.26
C ARG A 57 -25.33 -0.93 -19.82
N ILE A 58 -24.63 -1.60 -18.90
CA ILE A 58 -24.94 -1.56 -17.45
C ILE A 58 -24.91 -0.12 -16.94
N ALA A 59 -23.86 0.63 -17.26
CA ALA A 59 -23.72 2.03 -16.84
C ALA A 59 -24.84 2.94 -17.39
N LEU A 60 -25.26 2.74 -18.64
CA LEU A 60 -26.34 3.53 -19.25
C LEU A 60 -27.73 3.14 -18.72
N GLU A 61 -28.09 1.86 -18.83
CA GLU A 61 -29.47 1.39 -18.64
C GLU A 61 -29.82 1.18 -17.17
N HIS A 62 -28.88 0.70 -16.35
CA HIS A 62 -29.14 0.36 -14.94
C HIS A 62 -28.70 1.43 -13.96
N ALA A 63 -27.67 2.21 -14.29
CA ALA A 63 -27.11 3.22 -13.38
C ALA A 63 -27.27 4.67 -13.88
N HIS A 64 -27.71 4.87 -15.13
CA HIS A 64 -27.99 6.19 -15.72
C HIS A 64 -26.82 7.18 -15.61
N TYR A 65 -25.62 6.72 -15.96
CA TYR A 65 -24.45 7.59 -15.99
C TYR A 65 -24.58 8.69 -17.05
N LYS A 66 -24.14 9.90 -16.69
CA LYS A 66 -24.11 11.06 -17.59
C LYS A 66 -23.15 10.84 -18.77
N TYR A 67 -22.00 10.22 -18.51
CA TYR A 67 -20.96 9.90 -19.49
C TYR A 67 -20.59 8.42 -19.42
N PRO A 68 -20.07 7.83 -20.52
CA PRO A 68 -19.56 6.46 -20.51
C PRO A 68 -18.46 6.21 -19.49
N LEU A 69 -18.34 4.95 -19.08
CA LEU A 69 -17.25 4.50 -18.20
C LEU A 69 -15.90 4.75 -18.88
N LEU A 70 -14.91 5.15 -18.10
CA LEU A 70 -13.52 5.13 -18.52
C LEU A 70 -13.02 3.68 -18.44
N ILE A 71 -12.61 3.09 -19.56
CA ILE A 71 -12.08 1.72 -19.60
C ILE A 71 -10.59 1.81 -19.90
N ALA A 72 -9.79 1.46 -18.90
CA ALA A 72 -8.35 1.52 -18.92
C ALA A 72 -7.74 0.16 -19.28
N ILE A 73 -6.61 0.22 -19.99
CA ILE A 73 -5.75 -0.92 -20.29
C ILE A 73 -4.28 -0.55 -20.12
N ASP A 74 -3.47 -1.51 -19.71
CA ASP A 74 -2.02 -1.42 -19.73
C ASP A 74 -1.45 -2.14 -20.97
N GLU A 75 -1.30 -1.42 -22.08
CA GLU A 75 -0.85 -1.97 -23.36
C GLU A 75 0.46 -1.29 -23.81
N GLU A 76 1.62 -1.84 -23.42
CA GLU A 76 2.94 -1.21 -23.64
C GLU A 76 3.62 -1.60 -24.97
N GLY A 77 3.13 -2.63 -25.66
CA GLY A 77 3.80 -3.19 -26.84
C GLY A 77 4.78 -4.33 -26.50
N GLY A 78 5.27 -5.00 -27.54
CA GLY A 78 6.21 -6.12 -27.40
C GLY A 78 5.60 -7.25 -26.56
N MET A 79 6.28 -7.63 -25.47
CA MET A 79 5.88 -8.75 -24.60
C MET A 79 4.89 -8.36 -23.50
N LEU A 80 4.58 -7.06 -23.38
CA LEU A 80 3.85 -6.48 -22.27
C LEU A 80 2.45 -6.00 -22.68
N ASN A 81 1.88 -6.69 -23.68
CA ASN A 81 0.50 -6.50 -24.07
C ASN A 81 -0.44 -7.19 -23.09
N THR A 82 -1.44 -6.45 -22.62
CA THR A 82 -2.53 -6.97 -21.82
C THR A 82 -3.46 -7.80 -22.71
N LEU A 83 -3.82 -7.25 -23.87
CA LEU A 83 -4.70 -7.91 -24.84
C LEU A 83 -3.88 -8.32 -26.07
N PHE A 84 -3.85 -9.62 -26.36
CA PHE A 84 -3.17 -10.13 -27.54
C PHE A 84 -4.08 -11.04 -28.34
N ASP A 85 -4.22 -10.73 -29.61
CA ASP A 85 -4.96 -11.53 -30.56
C ASP A 85 -4.31 -11.40 -31.94
N SER A 86 -3.47 -12.36 -32.32
CA SER A 86 -2.77 -12.33 -33.61
C SER A 86 -3.69 -12.29 -34.84
N ARG A 87 -4.97 -12.58 -34.67
CA ARG A 87 -5.97 -12.63 -35.74
C ARG A 87 -6.60 -11.26 -35.98
N ASP A 88 -6.87 -10.51 -34.91
CA ASP A 88 -7.72 -9.31 -34.92
C ASP A 88 -7.06 -8.07 -34.28
N LEU A 89 -5.81 -8.20 -33.80
CA LEU A 89 -4.97 -7.12 -33.27
C LEU A 89 -3.54 -7.16 -33.82
N THR A 90 -3.00 -5.98 -34.11
CA THR A 90 -1.63 -5.84 -34.62
C THR A 90 -0.63 -5.86 -33.47
N GLN A 91 0.31 -6.81 -33.49
CA GLN A 91 1.44 -6.82 -32.58
C GLN A 91 2.48 -5.77 -33.02
N PHE A 92 2.77 -4.79 -32.15
CA PHE A 92 3.84 -3.80 -32.35
C PHE A 92 5.02 -4.03 -31.39
N PRO A 93 6.23 -3.53 -31.71
CA PRO A 93 7.39 -3.62 -30.81
C PRO A 93 7.20 -2.78 -29.53
N GLY A 94 7.93 -3.14 -28.46
CA GLY A 94 7.94 -2.37 -27.21
C GLY A 94 8.77 -1.09 -27.28
N ALA A 95 8.73 -0.28 -26.22
CA ALA A 95 9.31 1.06 -26.15
C ALA A 95 10.81 1.12 -26.54
N MET A 96 11.67 0.27 -25.95
CA MET A 96 13.10 0.28 -26.28
C MET A 96 13.38 -0.13 -27.73
N ALA A 97 12.59 -1.07 -28.26
CA ALA A 97 12.72 -1.51 -29.65
C ALA A 97 12.34 -0.38 -30.62
N LEU A 98 11.28 0.37 -30.29
CA LEU A 98 10.86 1.55 -31.05
C LEU A 98 11.91 2.66 -30.98
N ALA A 99 12.45 2.96 -29.80
CA ALA A 99 13.56 3.92 -29.66
C ALA A 99 14.79 3.49 -30.45
N ALA A 100 15.06 2.18 -30.53
CA ALA A 100 16.21 1.67 -31.25
C ALA A 100 16.16 1.94 -32.76
N THR A 101 14.99 2.23 -33.32
CA THR A 101 14.85 2.62 -34.72
C THR A 101 15.47 3.99 -35.02
N GLY A 102 15.62 4.86 -34.01
CA GLY A 102 16.06 6.24 -34.20
C GLY A 102 15.01 7.19 -34.78
N ASP A 103 13.82 6.69 -35.08
CA ASP A 103 12.77 7.38 -35.86
C ASP A 103 11.55 7.68 -34.99
N THR A 104 11.41 8.95 -34.58
CA THR A 104 10.28 9.43 -33.78
C THR A 104 8.96 9.42 -34.54
N GLU A 105 8.98 9.57 -35.87
CA GLU A 105 7.75 9.52 -36.65
C GLU A 105 7.20 8.10 -36.68
N LEU A 106 8.09 7.11 -36.82
CA LEU A 106 7.73 5.70 -36.69
C LEU A 106 7.12 5.37 -35.31
N VAL A 107 7.69 5.92 -34.22
CA VAL A 107 7.11 5.77 -32.86
C VAL A 107 5.71 6.38 -32.79
N TYR A 108 5.52 7.58 -33.33
CA TYR A 108 4.23 8.26 -33.38
C TYR A 108 3.18 7.45 -34.18
N GLU A 109 3.55 6.98 -35.37
CA GLU A 109 2.66 6.18 -36.24
C GLU A 109 2.25 4.87 -35.57
N VAL A 110 3.20 4.17 -34.93
CA VAL A 110 2.93 2.93 -34.19
C VAL A 110 1.97 3.19 -33.02
N ALA A 111 2.27 4.19 -32.19
CA ALA A 111 1.42 4.55 -31.06
C ALA A 111 0.00 4.93 -31.51
N ARG A 112 -0.12 5.67 -32.62
CA ARG A 112 -1.41 6.04 -33.21
C ARG A 112 -2.19 4.84 -33.74
N ALA A 113 -1.51 3.89 -34.38
CA ALA A 113 -2.11 2.65 -34.85
C ALA A 113 -2.64 1.81 -33.67
N THR A 114 -1.82 1.61 -32.63
CA THR A 114 -2.22 0.92 -31.40
C THR A 114 -3.45 1.57 -30.77
N ALA A 115 -3.44 2.89 -30.60
CA ALA A 115 -4.56 3.61 -30.00
C ALA A 115 -5.85 3.49 -30.80
N ARG A 116 -5.79 3.49 -32.14
CA ARG A 116 -6.97 3.30 -33.00
C ARG A 116 -7.58 1.91 -32.86
N GLU A 117 -6.75 0.87 -32.83
CA GLU A 117 -7.23 -0.52 -32.67
C GLU A 117 -7.86 -0.72 -31.29
N LEU A 118 -7.21 -0.25 -30.22
CA LEU A 118 -7.76 -0.32 -28.87
C LEU A 118 -9.05 0.50 -28.70
N ARG A 119 -9.12 1.69 -29.30
CA ARG A 119 -10.32 2.53 -29.29
C ARG A 119 -11.49 1.85 -30.02
N HIS A 120 -11.23 1.12 -31.10
CA HIS A 120 -12.27 0.35 -31.80
C HIS A 120 -12.84 -0.79 -30.94
N ILE A 121 -12.01 -1.40 -30.08
CA ILE A 121 -12.46 -2.41 -29.11
C ILE A 121 -13.29 -1.78 -27.97
N GLY A 122 -13.07 -0.50 -27.68
CA GLY A 122 -13.84 0.28 -26.71
C GLY A 122 -13.05 0.78 -25.52
N PHE A 123 -11.71 0.61 -25.52
CA PHE A 123 -10.85 1.24 -24.52
C PHE A 123 -10.84 2.76 -24.72
N SER A 124 -10.80 3.49 -23.61
CA SER A 124 -10.75 4.96 -23.62
C SER A 124 -9.51 5.52 -22.94
N VAL A 125 -8.88 4.75 -22.04
CA VAL A 125 -7.67 5.15 -21.31
C VAL A 125 -6.56 4.13 -21.57
N ILE A 126 -5.35 4.61 -21.83
CA ILE A 126 -4.15 3.79 -21.84
C ILE A 126 -3.20 4.24 -20.73
N LEU A 127 -2.73 3.29 -19.93
CA LEU A 127 -1.70 3.52 -18.91
C LEU A 127 -0.32 3.61 -19.57
N GLY A 128 -0.11 4.66 -20.35
CA GLY A 128 1.15 4.97 -21.00
C GLY A 128 1.17 6.37 -21.63
N PRO A 129 2.35 6.86 -22.07
CA PRO A 129 3.60 6.10 -22.21
C PRO A 129 4.38 5.89 -20.90
N VAL A 130 5.32 4.93 -20.94
CA VAL A 130 6.35 4.77 -19.91
C VAL A 130 7.42 5.86 -20.09
N LEU A 131 7.65 6.64 -19.05
CA LEU A 131 8.57 7.80 -19.00
C LEU A 131 9.72 7.60 -18.02
N ASP A 132 9.92 6.36 -17.56
CA ASP A 132 11.00 6.00 -16.65
C ASP A 132 12.37 6.05 -17.35
N VAL A 133 13.33 6.79 -16.77
CA VAL A 133 14.72 6.82 -17.26
C VAL A 133 15.55 5.73 -16.57
N VAL A 134 16.09 4.78 -17.33
CA VAL A 134 16.83 3.64 -16.77
C VAL A 134 18.34 3.90 -16.86
N THR A 135 18.91 4.64 -15.90
CA THR A 135 20.35 4.95 -15.91
C THR A 135 21.20 3.76 -15.45
N LYS A 136 20.67 2.96 -14.50
CA LYS A 136 21.28 1.73 -14.01
C LYS A 136 20.58 0.54 -14.65
N MET A 137 21.12 0.03 -15.75
CA MET A 137 20.59 -1.16 -16.43
C MET A 137 20.74 -2.48 -15.63
N SER A 138 21.12 -2.41 -14.35
CA SER A 138 20.96 -3.49 -13.37
C SER A 138 19.62 -3.44 -12.62
N ALA A 139 18.91 -2.31 -12.68
CA ALA A 139 17.59 -2.13 -12.08
C ALA A 139 16.57 -2.96 -12.86
N GLN A 140 15.90 -3.85 -12.15
CA GLN A 140 15.22 -4.98 -12.75
C GLN A 140 13.81 -4.64 -13.26
N LEU A 141 13.14 -3.62 -12.73
CA LEU A 141 11.68 -3.43 -12.90
C LEU A 141 11.24 -2.91 -14.27
N VAL A 142 12.00 -1.99 -14.86
CA VAL A 142 11.59 -1.28 -16.10
C VAL A 142 12.27 -1.90 -17.33
N SER A 143 13.61 -1.97 -17.37
CA SER A 143 14.35 -2.61 -18.47
C SER A 143 13.89 -2.11 -19.85
N VAL A 144 13.53 -3.01 -20.78
CA VAL A 144 13.06 -2.72 -22.15
C VAL A 144 11.72 -1.95 -22.25
N ARG A 145 11.03 -1.75 -21.11
CA ARG A 145 9.82 -0.91 -21.01
C ARG A 145 10.11 0.58 -21.19
N SER A 146 11.33 0.99 -20.91
CA SER A 146 11.77 2.37 -21.13
C SER A 146 12.22 2.58 -22.57
N PHE A 147 12.02 3.78 -23.08
CA PHE A 147 12.61 4.22 -24.34
C PHE A 147 14.14 4.35 -24.30
N GLY A 148 14.77 4.37 -23.13
CA GLY A 148 16.23 4.44 -23.05
C GLY A 148 16.83 4.67 -21.67
N SER A 149 18.13 4.94 -21.67
CA SER A 149 18.92 5.24 -20.47
C SER A 149 19.19 6.73 -20.25
N SER A 150 18.88 7.57 -21.23
CA SER A 150 19.08 9.03 -21.18
C SER A 150 17.75 9.75 -21.02
N VAL A 151 17.80 10.92 -20.37
CA VAL A 151 16.62 11.79 -20.22
C VAL A 151 16.14 12.24 -21.59
N GLU A 152 17.07 12.58 -22.48
CA GLU A 152 16.82 13.09 -23.82
C GLU A 152 16.09 12.07 -24.70
N ASP A 153 16.52 10.79 -24.68
CA ASP A 153 15.85 9.75 -25.46
C ASP A 153 14.45 9.48 -24.92
N VAL A 154 14.30 9.38 -23.59
CA VAL A 154 12.99 9.09 -22.98
C VAL A 154 12.00 10.22 -23.23
N ALA A 155 12.43 11.48 -23.10
CA ALA A 155 11.60 12.63 -23.44
C ALA A 155 11.26 12.64 -24.95
N ARG A 156 12.25 12.43 -25.82
CA ARG A 156 12.07 12.46 -27.28
C ARG A 156 11.09 11.40 -27.78
N TYR A 157 11.29 10.13 -27.43
CA TYR A 157 10.42 9.05 -27.91
C TYR A 157 9.12 8.95 -27.10
N GLY A 158 9.16 9.27 -25.80
CA GLY A 158 7.96 9.37 -24.96
C GLY A 158 6.99 10.41 -25.49
N ARG A 159 7.48 11.58 -25.93
CA ARG A 159 6.69 12.64 -26.59
C ARG A 159 6.01 12.14 -27.86
N ALA A 160 6.75 11.47 -28.74
CA ALA A 160 6.21 10.91 -29.97
C ALA A 160 5.11 9.86 -29.69
N CYS A 161 5.35 9.00 -28.70
CA CYS A 161 4.39 7.99 -28.26
C CYS A 161 3.12 8.63 -27.68
N ALA A 162 3.25 9.56 -26.72
CA ALA A 162 2.12 10.27 -26.12
C ALA A 162 1.26 10.98 -27.18
N ARG A 163 1.91 11.69 -28.11
CA ARG A 163 1.22 12.35 -29.22
C ARG A 163 0.47 11.33 -30.10
N GLY A 164 1.09 10.20 -30.43
CA GLY A 164 0.46 9.15 -31.24
C GLY A 164 -0.75 8.54 -30.56
N LEU A 165 -0.63 8.19 -29.27
CA LEU A 165 -1.74 7.65 -28.47
C LEU A 165 -2.91 8.63 -28.40
N ARG A 166 -2.63 9.91 -28.14
CA ARG A 166 -3.63 10.97 -28.06
C ARG A 166 -4.32 11.22 -29.41
N ASP A 167 -3.56 11.31 -30.50
CA ASP A 167 -4.08 11.53 -31.86
C ASP A 167 -4.79 10.28 -32.42
N GLY A 168 -4.53 9.10 -31.84
CA GLY A 168 -5.32 7.88 -32.04
C GLY A 168 -6.63 7.87 -31.25
N GLY A 169 -6.78 8.78 -30.28
CA GLY A 169 -8.02 9.04 -29.57
C GLY A 169 -8.15 8.38 -28.19
N LEU A 170 -7.04 7.95 -27.59
CA LEU A 170 -7.02 7.48 -26.21
C LEU A 170 -6.60 8.59 -25.25
N ILE A 171 -7.11 8.53 -24.03
CA ILE A 171 -6.63 9.31 -22.89
C ILE A 171 -5.27 8.75 -22.47
N THR A 172 -4.28 9.62 -22.38
CA THR A 172 -2.88 9.26 -22.14
C THR A 172 -2.48 9.47 -20.68
N VAL A 173 -1.89 8.45 -20.06
CA VAL A 173 -1.51 8.45 -18.63
C VAL A 173 -0.03 8.11 -18.49
N GLY A 174 0.81 9.13 -18.29
CA GLY A 174 2.26 8.95 -18.16
C GLY A 174 2.63 8.20 -16.88
N LYS A 175 3.58 7.26 -16.96
CA LYS A 175 3.97 6.40 -15.81
C LYS A 175 5.47 6.06 -15.76
N HIS A 176 6.04 5.73 -14.61
CA HIS A 176 5.43 5.67 -13.27
C HIS A 176 6.00 6.82 -12.43
N PHE A 177 5.23 7.87 -12.19
CA PHE A 177 5.73 9.09 -11.53
C PHE A 177 6.17 8.80 -10.08
N PRO A 178 7.34 9.26 -9.60
CA PRO A 178 8.24 10.27 -10.20
C PRO A 178 9.35 9.70 -11.11
N GLY A 179 9.25 8.45 -11.53
CA GLY A 179 10.17 7.75 -12.43
C GLY A 179 10.95 6.65 -11.70
N ILE A 180 10.53 5.40 -11.84
CA ILE A 180 11.05 4.23 -11.11
C ILE A 180 12.21 3.51 -11.81
N GLY A 181 12.74 4.07 -12.90
CA GLY A 181 13.73 3.41 -13.75
C GLY A 181 15.01 2.96 -13.04
N ASN A 182 15.34 3.58 -11.91
CA ASN A 182 16.53 3.24 -11.09
C ASN A 182 16.18 2.54 -9.77
N ALA A 183 14.90 2.25 -9.51
CA ALA A 183 14.48 1.62 -8.27
C ALA A 183 15.13 0.23 -8.12
N THR A 184 15.58 -0.08 -6.91
CA THR A 184 16.18 -1.37 -6.57
C THR A 184 15.19 -2.25 -5.81
N VAL A 185 15.31 -3.55 -6.02
CA VAL A 185 14.51 -4.58 -5.37
C VAL A 185 15.50 -5.54 -4.74
N ASP A 186 15.58 -5.58 -3.42
CA ASP A 186 16.50 -6.47 -2.70
C ASP A 186 15.97 -7.91 -2.66
N SER A 187 14.64 -8.09 -2.67
CA SER A 187 13.98 -9.39 -2.90
C SER A 187 12.68 -9.22 -3.71
N LEU A 188 12.31 -10.20 -4.55
CA LEU A 188 11.11 -10.15 -5.43
C LEU A 188 9.77 -9.96 -4.68
N LEU A 189 9.78 -10.08 -3.35
CA LEU A 189 8.61 -9.93 -2.48
C LEU A 189 8.58 -8.55 -1.77
N GLU A 190 9.59 -7.71 -1.96
CA GLU A 190 9.73 -6.41 -1.32
C GLU A 190 9.31 -5.25 -2.23
N VAL A 191 8.90 -4.15 -1.58
CA VAL A 191 8.54 -2.90 -2.27
C VAL A 191 9.78 -2.33 -2.96
N PRO A 192 9.72 -1.96 -4.25
CA PRO A 192 10.80 -1.24 -4.92
C PRO A 192 11.19 0.03 -4.16
N ILE A 193 12.48 0.26 -3.95
CA ILE A 193 12.97 1.45 -3.23
C ILE A 193 13.71 2.38 -4.19
N MET A 194 13.37 3.66 -4.16
CA MET A 194 14.12 4.75 -4.77
C MET A 194 14.95 5.45 -3.70
N ALA A 195 16.27 5.42 -3.86
CA ALA A 195 17.21 6.01 -2.91
C ALA A 195 17.52 7.49 -3.23
N GLU A 196 17.09 7.97 -4.39
CA GLU A 196 17.31 9.34 -4.85
C GLU A 196 16.60 10.37 -3.98
N SER A 197 17.27 11.50 -3.76
CA SER A 197 16.68 12.70 -3.16
C SER A 197 15.77 13.43 -4.14
N LEU A 198 14.90 14.31 -3.62
CA LEU A 198 13.98 15.10 -4.44
C LEU A 198 14.70 15.94 -5.51
N ASP A 199 15.86 16.53 -5.19
CA ASP A 199 16.66 17.33 -6.14
C ASP A 199 17.26 16.47 -7.26
N GLN A 200 17.67 15.24 -6.95
CA GLN A 200 18.14 14.30 -7.97
C GLN A 200 17.00 13.92 -8.92
N LEU A 201 15.80 13.67 -8.40
CA LEU A 201 14.63 13.37 -9.23
C LEU A 201 14.27 14.53 -10.16
N ARG A 202 14.28 15.77 -9.67
CA ARG A 202 14.07 16.98 -10.48
C ARG A 202 15.04 17.08 -11.66
N GLY A 203 16.31 16.73 -11.44
CA GLY A 203 17.36 16.81 -12.44
C GLY A 203 17.47 15.60 -13.39
N SER A 204 16.72 14.53 -13.16
CA SER A 204 16.77 13.33 -14.01
C SER A 204 15.38 12.75 -14.31
N ASN A 205 14.83 11.95 -13.40
CA ASN A 205 13.72 11.05 -13.68
C ASN A 205 12.41 11.80 -13.95
N VAL A 206 12.27 13.01 -13.39
CA VAL A 206 11.07 13.85 -13.53
C VAL A 206 11.08 14.66 -14.82
N VAL A 207 12.24 14.86 -15.46
CA VAL A 207 12.37 15.73 -16.63
C VAL A 207 11.45 15.32 -17.79
N PRO A 208 11.36 14.02 -18.18
CA PRO A 208 10.43 13.61 -19.24
C PRO A 208 8.96 13.89 -18.89
N PHE A 209 8.58 13.76 -17.61
CA PHE A 209 7.23 14.11 -17.16
C PHE A 209 6.98 15.61 -17.29
N ALA A 210 7.92 16.44 -16.81
CA ALA A 210 7.82 17.89 -16.85
C ALA A 210 7.64 18.43 -18.28
N GLU A 211 8.44 17.92 -19.24
CA GLU A 211 8.33 18.32 -20.65
C GLU A 211 6.96 17.99 -21.24
N LEU A 212 6.49 16.75 -21.04
CA LEU A 212 5.22 16.30 -21.62
C LEU A 212 4.00 16.96 -20.95
N ILE A 213 4.10 17.31 -19.66
CA ILE A 213 3.09 18.11 -18.95
C ILE A 213 3.02 19.52 -19.54
N GLN A 214 4.18 20.18 -19.71
CA GLN A 214 4.25 21.53 -20.26
C GLN A 214 3.71 21.61 -21.71
N GLU A 215 3.87 20.54 -22.49
CA GLU A 215 3.35 20.42 -23.85
C GLU A 215 1.86 20.01 -23.91
N GLY A 216 1.22 19.75 -22.77
CA GLY A 216 -0.18 19.32 -22.71
C GLY A 216 -0.41 17.97 -23.37
N LEU A 217 0.59 17.09 -23.37
CA LEU A 217 0.54 15.77 -24.01
C LEU A 217 -0.04 14.67 -23.12
N LEU A 218 -0.17 14.91 -21.82
CA LEU A 218 -0.66 13.94 -20.84
C LEU A 218 -2.00 14.39 -20.26
N ASP A 219 -2.98 13.50 -20.27
CA ASP A 219 -4.30 13.72 -19.66
C ASP A 219 -4.31 13.28 -18.19
N GLY A 220 -3.47 12.28 -17.86
CA GLY A 220 -3.29 11.76 -16.53
C GLY A 220 -1.86 11.38 -16.20
N ILE A 221 -1.61 11.10 -14.92
CA ILE A 221 -0.34 10.56 -14.41
C ILE A 221 -0.63 9.34 -13.53
N SER A 222 0.11 8.26 -13.73
CA SER A 222 0.12 7.11 -12.80
C SER A 222 1.25 7.26 -11.79
N ALA A 223 0.90 7.34 -10.51
CA ALA A 223 1.82 7.50 -9.40
C ALA A 223 2.32 6.15 -8.89
N ALA A 224 3.64 6.00 -8.75
CA ALA A 224 4.28 4.73 -8.49
C ALA A 224 4.06 4.17 -7.07
N GLY A 225 3.97 2.84 -6.97
CA GLY A 225 3.93 2.08 -5.72
C GLY A 225 5.31 1.79 -5.10
N CYS A 226 6.30 2.66 -5.26
CA CYS A 226 7.66 2.45 -4.73
C CYS A 226 7.95 3.25 -3.44
N GLY A 227 8.79 2.73 -2.55
CA GLY A 227 9.25 3.44 -1.37
C GLY A 227 10.23 4.56 -1.72
N VAL A 228 10.12 5.70 -1.04
CA VAL A 228 10.93 6.91 -1.28
C VAL A 228 11.53 7.46 0.04
N PRO A 229 12.32 6.67 0.78
CA PRO A 229 12.73 7.00 2.15
C PRO A 229 13.53 8.30 2.29
N ALA A 230 14.25 8.72 1.24
CA ALA A 230 14.98 9.98 1.24
C ALA A 230 14.08 11.23 1.09
N ILE A 231 12.83 11.05 0.66
CA ILE A 231 11.86 12.13 0.39
C ILE A 231 10.73 12.11 1.41
N ALA A 232 10.17 10.94 1.66
CA ALA A 232 9.07 10.72 2.59
C ALA A 232 9.33 9.44 3.41
N PRO A 233 10.13 9.52 4.49
CA PRO A 233 10.51 8.35 5.30
C PRO A 233 9.32 7.69 6.01
N ASP A 234 8.26 8.46 6.28
CA ASP A 234 7.05 7.97 6.95
C ASP A 234 6.02 7.37 5.98
N GLU A 235 6.21 7.56 4.66
CA GLU A 235 5.32 7.04 3.62
C GLU A 235 5.87 5.76 3.00
N VAL A 236 5.01 4.76 2.89
CA VAL A 236 5.39 3.44 2.39
C VAL A 236 5.56 3.44 0.86
N HIS A 237 4.82 4.32 0.17
CA HIS A 237 4.81 4.39 -1.30
C HIS A 237 4.75 5.84 -1.81
N ALA A 238 5.35 6.09 -2.98
CA ALA A 238 5.39 7.40 -3.63
C ALA A 238 3.98 7.93 -3.97
N CYS A 239 3.05 7.04 -4.34
CA CYS A 239 1.63 7.38 -4.58
C CYS A 239 0.86 7.86 -3.34
N LEU A 240 1.46 7.76 -2.14
CA LEU A 240 0.91 8.26 -0.88
C LEU A 240 1.60 9.55 -0.39
N SER A 241 2.58 10.07 -1.14
CA SER A 241 3.42 11.18 -0.70
C SER A 241 2.89 12.54 -1.20
N PRO A 242 2.44 13.45 -0.32
CA PRO A 242 2.05 14.81 -0.73
C PRO A 242 3.24 15.63 -1.21
N VAL A 243 4.48 15.30 -0.80
CA VAL A 243 5.69 15.96 -1.33
C VAL A 243 5.85 15.69 -2.82
N LEU A 244 5.57 14.46 -3.26
CA LEU A 244 5.69 14.10 -4.68
C LEU A 244 4.45 14.52 -5.47
N LEU A 245 3.26 14.24 -4.96
CA LEU A 245 2.04 14.44 -5.72
C LEU A 245 1.47 15.86 -5.61
N THR A 246 1.50 16.48 -4.43
CA THR A 246 1.03 17.87 -4.29
C THR A 246 2.16 18.85 -4.61
N GLN A 247 3.25 18.84 -3.85
CA GLN A 247 4.30 19.85 -4.00
C GLN A 247 5.01 19.74 -5.36
N LEU A 248 5.56 18.57 -5.70
CA LEU A 248 6.27 18.43 -6.96
C LEU A 248 5.31 18.41 -8.16
N LEU A 249 4.33 17.51 -8.21
CA LEU A 249 3.51 17.34 -9.41
C LEU A 249 2.45 18.44 -9.63
N ARG A 250 1.68 18.81 -8.60
CA ARG A 250 0.63 19.84 -8.73
C ARG A 250 1.18 21.25 -8.68
N GLU A 251 2.05 21.56 -7.71
CA GLU A 251 2.50 22.93 -7.47
C GLU A 251 3.71 23.32 -8.33
N GLU A 252 4.77 22.51 -8.38
CA GLU A 252 5.99 22.84 -9.14
C GLU A 252 5.85 22.56 -10.65
N LEU A 253 5.27 21.41 -11.03
CA LEU A 253 5.09 21.05 -12.44
C LEU A 253 3.77 21.55 -13.06
N HIS A 254 2.91 22.17 -12.25
CA HIS A 254 1.61 22.72 -12.68
C HIS A 254 0.73 21.70 -13.44
N PHE A 255 0.73 20.43 -13.02
CA PHE A 255 -0.08 19.42 -13.67
C PHE A 255 -1.56 19.52 -13.27
N ASP A 256 -2.44 19.78 -14.23
CA ASP A 256 -3.89 19.94 -14.00
C ASP A 256 -4.72 18.69 -14.34
N GLY A 257 -4.13 17.69 -15.00
CA GLY A 257 -4.80 16.43 -15.36
C GLY A 257 -5.09 15.51 -14.18
N PHE A 258 -5.75 14.37 -14.38
CA PHE A 258 -6.06 13.48 -13.26
C PHE A 258 -4.84 12.65 -12.82
N VAL A 259 -4.72 12.31 -11.54
CA VAL A 259 -3.68 11.40 -11.03
C VAL A 259 -4.33 10.12 -10.57
N ILE A 260 -3.79 8.98 -11.01
CA ILE A 260 -4.20 7.64 -10.58
C ILE A 260 -3.08 7.02 -9.74
N SER A 261 -3.42 6.40 -8.62
CA SER A 261 -2.45 5.62 -7.84
C SER A 261 -2.04 4.34 -8.56
N GLU A 262 -0.89 3.79 -8.21
CA GLU A 262 -0.62 2.36 -8.40
C GLU A 262 -1.70 1.51 -7.70
N CYS A 263 -1.85 0.26 -8.10
CA CYS A 263 -2.79 -0.66 -7.45
C CYS A 263 -2.49 -0.77 -5.94
N LEU A 264 -3.45 -0.43 -5.09
CA LEU A 264 -3.27 -0.48 -3.62
C LEU A 264 -3.48 -1.87 -3.01
N GLU A 265 -3.77 -2.89 -3.83
CA GLU A 265 -3.88 -4.30 -3.39
C GLU A 265 -2.51 -4.95 -3.11
N MET A 266 -1.46 -4.15 -2.90
CA MET A 266 -0.11 -4.61 -2.59
C MET A 266 0.01 -5.13 -1.16
N ASP A 267 0.64 -6.29 -0.97
CA ASP A 267 0.79 -6.93 0.34
C ASP A 267 1.49 -6.02 1.37
N ALA A 268 2.53 -5.28 0.96
CA ALA A 268 3.25 -4.37 1.85
C ALA A 268 2.34 -3.26 2.40
N LEU A 269 1.45 -2.70 1.57
CA LEU A 269 0.48 -1.69 2.00
C LEU A 269 -0.58 -2.33 2.90
N TYR A 270 -1.14 -3.47 2.46
CA TYR A 270 -2.16 -4.24 3.15
C TYR A 270 -1.75 -4.57 4.60
N HIS A 271 -0.51 -5.04 4.79
CA HIS A 271 0.00 -5.40 6.11
C HIS A 271 0.47 -4.21 6.96
N SER A 272 0.98 -3.14 6.34
CA SER A 272 1.57 -2.01 7.08
C SER A 272 0.54 -1.01 7.59
N ILE A 273 -0.33 -0.51 6.71
CA ILE A 273 -1.32 0.53 7.00
C ILE A 273 -2.76 0.11 6.71
N GLY A 274 -2.94 -0.89 5.84
CA GLY A 274 -4.26 -1.33 5.39
C GLY A 274 -4.75 -0.54 4.18
N LEU A 275 -5.56 -1.20 3.35
CA LEU A 275 -5.99 -0.67 2.06
C LEU A 275 -6.88 0.57 2.19
N GLY A 276 -7.86 0.55 3.11
CA GLY A 276 -8.71 1.70 3.36
C GLY A 276 -7.93 2.95 3.80
N GLN A 277 -6.88 2.78 4.61
CA GLN A 277 -5.98 3.88 4.99
C GLN A 277 -5.16 4.37 3.78
N GLY A 278 -4.64 3.43 2.98
CA GLY A 278 -3.91 3.75 1.75
C GLY A 278 -4.75 4.56 0.77
N ALA A 279 -6.03 4.20 0.58
CA ALA A 279 -6.94 4.94 -0.29
C ALA A 279 -7.13 6.40 0.16
N VAL A 280 -7.32 6.62 1.46
CA VAL A 280 -7.45 7.97 2.03
C VAL A 280 -6.16 8.77 1.88
N LEU A 281 -5.00 8.15 2.15
CA LEU A 281 -3.70 8.80 1.98
C LEU A 281 -3.40 9.16 0.51
N ALA A 282 -3.73 8.27 -0.43
CA ALA A 282 -3.56 8.54 -1.85
C ALA A 282 -4.36 9.78 -2.28
N VAL A 283 -5.63 9.89 -1.88
CA VAL A 283 -6.45 11.06 -2.20
C VAL A 283 -5.94 12.32 -1.48
N CYS A 284 -5.50 12.20 -0.22
CA CYS A 284 -4.88 13.32 0.50
C CYS A 284 -3.56 13.80 -0.14
N ALA A 285 -2.80 12.88 -0.73
CA ALA A 285 -1.53 13.19 -1.38
C ALA A 285 -1.73 13.91 -2.73
N GLY A 286 -2.88 13.70 -3.38
CA GLY A 286 -3.23 14.35 -4.65
C GLY A 286 -3.71 13.40 -5.75
N CYS A 287 -3.91 12.11 -5.46
CA CYS A 287 -4.56 11.18 -6.39
C CYS A 287 -6.04 11.51 -6.54
N ASP A 288 -6.54 11.54 -7.77
CA ASP A 288 -7.96 11.67 -8.08
C ASP A 288 -8.64 10.29 -8.22
N LEU A 289 -7.88 9.28 -8.65
CA LEU A 289 -8.31 7.88 -8.76
C LEU A 289 -7.43 6.97 -7.90
N VAL A 290 -8.06 6.11 -7.11
CA VAL A 290 -7.43 5.04 -6.35
C VAL A 290 -7.63 3.73 -7.09
N MET A 291 -6.54 3.06 -7.46
CA MET A 291 -6.61 1.81 -8.20
C MET A 291 -6.74 0.60 -7.26
N CYS A 292 -7.79 -0.20 -7.44
CA CYS A 292 -8.03 -1.49 -6.78
C CYS A 292 -8.48 -2.52 -7.83
N CYS A 293 -7.55 -3.31 -8.33
CA CYS A 293 -7.72 -4.02 -9.60
C CYS A 293 -8.63 -5.26 -9.59
N HIS A 294 -8.84 -5.93 -8.46
CA HIS A 294 -9.37 -7.30 -8.49
C HIS A 294 -10.39 -7.62 -7.41
N ASP A 295 -10.09 -7.33 -6.15
CA ASP A 295 -10.83 -7.87 -5.02
C ASP A 295 -12.01 -6.96 -4.63
N PHE A 296 -13.21 -7.52 -4.66
CA PHE A 296 -14.44 -6.76 -4.39
C PHE A 296 -14.49 -6.20 -2.97
N GLU A 297 -14.09 -6.98 -1.97
CA GLU A 297 -14.13 -6.55 -0.57
C GLU A 297 -13.16 -5.39 -0.35
N ARG A 298 -11.97 -5.46 -0.97
CA ARG A 298 -10.98 -4.39 -0.95
C ARG A 298 -11.47 -3.12 -1.66
N GLN A 299 -12.15 -3.27 -2.80
CA GLN A 299 -12.74 -2.13 -3.52
C GLN A 299 -13.81 -1.42 -2.68
N VAL A 300 -14.69 -2.19 -2.03
CA VAL A 300 -15.70 -1.64 -1.11
C VAL A 300 -15.04 -1.02 0.13
N GLU A 301 -14.01 -1.65 0.69
CA GLU A 301 -13.21 -1.11 1.81
C GLU A 301 -12.65 0.27 1.46
N ALA A 302 -12.08 0.46 0.26
CA ALA A 302 -11.57 1.75 -0.18
C ALA A 302 -12.67 2.82 -0.20
N ILE A 303 -13.84 2.51 -0.79
CA ILE A 303 -14.97 3.44 -0.92
C ILE A 303 -15.51 3.83 0.46
N ASP A 304 -15.73 2.85 1.32
CA ASP A 304 -16.24 3.05 2.68
C ASP A 304 -15.24 3.87 3.52
N SER A 305 -13.94 3.62 3.36
CA SER A 305 -12.90 4.39 4.05
C SER A 305 -12.82 5.84 3.58
N LEU A 306 -13.01 6.11 2.29
CA LEU A 306 -13.15 7.49 1.78
C LEU A 306 -14.38 8.17 2.36
N ALA A 307 -15.51 7.45 2.48
CA ALA A 307 -16.74 7.99 3.07
C ALA A 307 -16.57 8.37 4.53
N LYS A 308 -15.87 7.52 5.29
CA LYS A 308 -15.52 7.76 6.69
C LYS A 308 -14.53 8.92 6.83
N ALA A 309 -13.50 8.98 6.00
CA ALA A 309 -12.54 10.09 6.00
C ALA A 309 -13.21 11.43 5.75
N LEU A 310 -14.19 11.48 4.83
CA LEU A 310 -15.01 12.65 4.58
C LEU A 310 -15.87 13.02 5.80
N ALA A 311 -16.57 12.04 6.40
CA ALA A 311 -17.40 12.27 7.58
C ALA A 311 -16.57 12.77 8.79
N ASN A 312 -15.34 12.26 8.93
CA ASN A 312 -14.39 12.70 9.93
C ASN A 312 -13.78 14.08 9.63
N GLY A 313 -13.95 14.59 8.41
CA GLY A 313 -13.33 15.80 7.88
C GLY A 313 -11.81 15.70 7.72
N MET A 314 -11.28 14.48 7.57
CA MET A 314 -9.90 14.26 7.14
C MET A 314 -9.72 14.57 5.65
N LEU A 315 -10.77 14.31 4.86
CA LEU A 315 -10.89 14.73 3.47
C LEU A 315 -11.84 15.93 3.41
N ASP A 316 -11.38 17.02 2.80
CA ASP A 316 -12.22 18.17 2.49
C ASP A 316 -13.08 17.85 1.26
N GLU A 317 -14.37 18.18 1.30
CA GLU A 317 -15.29 18.07 0.16
C GLU A 317 -14.75 18.79 -1.09
N ARG A 318 -13.99 19.87 -0.92
CA ARG A 318 -13.35 20.63 -2.01
C ARG A 318 -12.32 19.80 -2.77
N ILE A 319 -11.54 18.97 -2.07
CA ILE A 319 -10.56 18.08 -2.70
C ILE A 319 -11.30 17.07 -3.59
N ILE A 320 -12.34 16.46 -3.04
CA ILE A 320 -13.17 15.47 -3.76
C ILE A 320 -13.83 16.11 -4.98
N ALA A 321 -14.40 17.31 -4.83
CA ALA A 321 -15.01 18.04 -5.93
C ALA A 321 -14.00 18.37 -7.05
N ALA A 322 -12.79 18.80 -6.69
CA ALA A 322 -11.72 19.06 -7.65
C ALA A 322 -11.31 17.78 -8.41
N SER A 323 -11.18 16.65 -7.69
CA SER A 323 -10.87 15.36 -8.31
C SER A 323 -11.98 14.89 -9.26
N MET A 324 -13.24 14.98 -8.84
CA MET A 324 -14.38 14.66 -9.69
C MET A 324 -14.43 15.56 -10.95
N GLN A 325 -14.09 16.84 -10.83
CA GLN A 325 -14.04 17.75 -11.98
C GLN A 325 -12.96 17.34 -13.00
N ARG A 326 -11.78 16.91 -12.54
CA ARG A 326 -10.72 16.41 -13.43
C ARG A 326 -11.14 15.13 -14.15
N ILE A 327 -11.77 14.20 -13.43
CA ILE A 327 -12.31 12.95 -13.99
C ILE A 327 -13.43 13.26 -15.00
N GLU A 328 -14.37 14.14 -14.67
CA GLU A 328 -15.44 14.54 -15.59
C GLU A 328 -14.89 15.21 -16.87
N THR A 329 -13.80 15.96 -16.75
CA THR A 329 -13.15 16.63 -17.89
C THR A 329 -12.67 15.62 -18.94
N VAL A 330 -12.12 14.49 -18.51
CA VAL A 330 -11.73 13.41 -19.43
C VAL A 330 -12.91 12.56 -19.89
N GLN A 331 -13.91 12.32 -19.03
CA GLN A 331 -15.16 11.63 -19.41
C GLN A 331 -15.92 12.38 -20.52
N ARG A 332 -15.87 13.71 -20.57
CA ARG A 332 -16.51 14.49 -21.65
C ARG A 332 -15.91 14.28 -23.04
N ARG A 333 -14.68 13.76 -23.09
CA ARG A 333 -13.92 13.57 -24.35
C ARG A 333 -14.06 12.17 -24.93
N VAL A 334 -14.61 11.22 -24.17
CA VAL A 334 -14.81 9.84 -24.66
C VAL A 334 -15.98 9.78 -25.65
N ALA A 335 -16.02 8.70 -26.43
CA ALA A 335 -17.09 8.47 -27.41
C ALA A 335 -18.47 8.52 -26.76
N SER A 336 -19.47 9.05 -27.46
CA SER A 336 -20.86 9.05 -27.00
C SER A 336 -21.44 7.64 -26.93
N TRP A 337 -22.51 7.46 -26.15
CA TRP A 337 -23.24 6.18 -26.09
C TRP A 337 -23.65 5.66 -27.47
N ALA A 338 -24.10 6.56 -28.36
CA ALA A 338 -24.49 6.20 -29.72
C ALA A 338 -23.32 5.64 -30.54
N GLU A 339 -22.13 6.26 -30.44
CA GLU A 339 -20.92 5.78 -31.11
C GLU A 339 -20.49 4.41 -30.56
N ILE A 340 -20.48 4.25 -29.22
CA ILE A 340 -20.10 2.98 -28.55
C ILE A 340 -20.97 1.81 -28.99
N PHE A 341 -22.29 1.99 -29.11
CA PHE A 341 -23.20 0.91 -29.49
C PHE A 341 -23.34 0.72 -31.01
N SER A 342 -22.84 1.66 -31.83
CA SER A 342 -22.84 1.54 -33.29
C SER A 342 -21.68 0.70 -33.84
N ALA A 343 -20.56 0.63 -33.12
CA ALA A 343 -19.39 -0.14 -33.54
C ALA A 343 -19.67 -1.65 -33.48
N THR A 344 -19.50 -2.33 -34.62
CA THR A 344 -19.72 -3.77 -34.74
C THR A 344 -18.59 -4.44 -35.52
N GLY A 345 -18.24 -5.66 -35.09
CA GLY A 345 -17.28 -6.52 -35.76
C GLY A 345 -15.80 -6.24 -35.44
N PRO A 346 -14.89 -7.20 -35.73
CA PRO A 346 -13.46 -7.05 -35.54
C PRO A 346 -12.86 -5.89 -36.36
N PHE A 347 -11.82 -5.24 -35.83
CA PHE A 347 -11.18 -4.08 -36.46
C PHE A 347 -10.74 -4.36 -37.90
N ARG A 348 -10.16 -5.54 -38.16
CA ARG A 348 -9.69 -5.93 -39.50
C ARG A 348 -10.81 -5.96 -40.56
N GLU A 349 -12.04 -6.24 -40.15
CA GLU A 349 -13.21 -6.37 -41.03
C GLU A 349 -13.88 -5.01 -41.20
N ALA A 350 -13.96 -4.24 -40.12
CA ALA A 350 -14.51 -2.89 -40.14
C ALA A 350 -13.59 -1.87 -40.85
N GLN A 351 -12.27 -2.05 -40.77
CA GLN A 351 -11.25 -1.12 -41.29
C GLN A 351 -10.12 -1.88 -42.03
N PRO A 352 -10.40 -2.59 -43.14
CA PRO A 352 -9.45 -3.49 -43.79
C PRO A 352 -8.21 -2.79 -44.35
N ASP A 353 -8.34 -1.54 -44.80
CA ASP A 353 -7.22 -0.77 -45.34
C ASP A 353 -6.27 -0.32 -44.23
N TRP A 354 -6.81 0.14 -43.09
CA TRP A 354 -6.01 0.48 -41.92
C TRP A 354 -5.33 -0.74 -41.35
N TRP A 355 -6.04 -1.87 -41.25
CA TRP A 355 -5.45 -3.14 -40.83
C TRP A 355 -4.23 -3.53 -41.67
N ARG A 356 -4.34 -3.51 -43.02
CA ARG A 356 -3.18 -3.80 -43.89
C ARG A 356 -2.03 -2.82 -43.67
N SER A 357 -2.34 -1.53 -43.50
CA SER A 357 -1.34 -0.50 -43.20
C SER A 357 -0.64 -0.75 -41.85
N HIS A 358 -1.40 -1.08 -40.80
CA HIS A 358 -0.87 -1.38 -39.47
C HIS A 358 0.04 -2.63 -39.49
N GLN A 359 -0.34 -3.67 -40.24
CA GLN A 359 0.48 -4.87 -40.43
C GLN A 359 1.79 -4.58 -41.17
N GLN A 360 1.78 -3.68 -42.16
CA GLN A 360 3.00 -3.22 -42.83
C GLN A 360 3.88 -2.37 -41.90
N LEU A 361 3.24 -1.48 -41.12
CA LEU A 361 3.89 -0.65 -40.13
C LEU A 361 4.59 -1.49 -39.05
N SER A 362 3.92 -2.52 -38.53
CA SER A 362 4.49 -3.47 -37.57
C SER A 362 5.74 -4.14 -38.13
N ARG A 363 5.68 -4.70 -39.35
CA ARG A 363 6.85 -5.31 -40.01
C ARG A 363 8.00 -4.31 -40.18
N ARG A 364 7.69 -3.08 -40.61
CA ARG A 364 8.69 -2.01 -40.76
C ARG A 364 9.33 -1.66 -39.41
N ALA A 365 8.53 -1.59 -38.34
CA ALA A 365 9.00 -1.28 -37.00
C ALA A 365 9.93 -2.37 -36.44
N TYR A 366 9.52 -3.65 -36.52
CA TYR A 366 10.38 -4.78 -36.10
C TYR A 366 11.66 -4.86 -36.94
N ARG A 367 11.56 -4.74 -38.26
CA ARG A 367 12.74 -4.76 -39.15
C ARG A 367 13.74 -3.66 -38.82
N SER A 368 13.24 -2.47 -38.48
CA SER A 368 14.09 -1.30 -38.18
C SER A 368 14.65 -1.33 -36.76
N SER A 369 14.02 -2.07 -35.83
CA SER A 369 14.47 -2.15 -34.44
C SER A 369 15.64 -3.11 -34.25
N ILE A 370 15.74 -4.20 -35.04
CA ILE A 370 16.83 -5.18 -34.88
C ILE A 370 18.18 -4.46 -34.91
N THR A 371 18.97 -4.67 -33.86
CA THR A 371 20.20 -3.92 -33.60
C THR A 371 21.39 -4.86 -33.63
N LEU A 372 22.34 -4.58 -34.52
CA LEU A 372 23.67 -5.17 -34.47
C LEU A 372 24.54 -4.36 -33.51
N VAL A 373 24.76 -4.91 -32.31
CA VAL A 373 25.57 -4.27 -31.28
C VAL A 373 27.05 -4.32 -31.66
N ARG A 374 27.50 -5.45 -32.21
CA ARG A 374 28.85 -5.64 -32.75
C ARG A 374 28.95 -6.86 -33.67
N ASP A 375 29.87 -6.80 -34.63
CA ASP A 375 30.33 -7.95 -35.41
C ASP A 375 31.82 -7.80 -35.69
N TYR A 376 32.65 -8.50 -34.90
CA TYR A 376 34.10 -8.30 -34.93
C TYR A 376 34.81 -9.12 -36.01
N GLU A 377 34.17 -10.17 -36.49
CA GLU A 377 34.78 -11.17 -37.39
C GLU A 377 34.06 -11.20 -38.75
N ASP A 378 33.23 -10.19 -39.04
CA ASP A 378 32.33 -10.15 -40.21
C ASP A 378 31.52 -11.45 -40.33
N THR A 379 31.04 -11.93 -39.18
CA THR A 379 30.35 -13.22 -39.02
C THR A 379 29.05 -13.26 -39.79
N LEU A 380 28.30 -12.14 -39.83
CA LEU A 380 26.99 -12.11 -40.45
C LEU A 380 27.06 -11.68 -41.93
N PRO A 381 26.20 -12.24 -42.80
CA PRO A 381 25.24 -13.31 -42.53
C PRO A 381 25.89 -14.70 -42.45
N LEU A 382 25.22 -15.63 -41.78
CA LEU A 382 25.70 -17.02 -41.60
C LEU A 382 25.84 -17.77 -42.93
N THR A 383 25.11 -17.36 -43.96
CA THR A 383 25.19 -17.93 -45.32
C THR A 383 26.58 -17.81 -45.95
N LYS A 384 27.43 -16.86 -45.51
CA LYS A 384 28.84 -16.74 -45.90
C LYS A 384 29.68 -17.98 -45.55
N TRP A 385 29.23 -18.76 -44.57
CA TRP A 385 29.96 -19.91 -44.03
C TRP A 385 29.56 -21.24 -44.68
N ALA A 386 28.60 -21.21 -45.61
CA ALA A 386 28.19 -22.39 -46.38
C ALA A 386 29.18 -22.63 -47.53
N ARG A 387 29.54 -23.89 -47.79
CA ARG A 387 30.39 -24.23 -48.95
C ARG A 387 29.65 -23.94 -50.26
N TYR A 388 30.34 -23.34 -51.23
CA TYR A 388 29.89 -23.31 -52.63
C TYR A 388 30.34 -24.62 -53.31
N SER A 389 29.43 -25.30 -54.00
CA SER A 389 29.77 -26.36 -54.96
C SER A 389 30.24 -25.71 -56.27
N GLU A 390 31.44 -26.03 -56.73
CA GLU A 390 32.06 -25.47 -57.96
C GLU A 390 31.44 -25.97 -59.29
N ASP A 391 30.31 -26.69 -59.29
CA ASP A 391 29.81 -27.40 -60.49
C ASP A 391 28.83 -26.63 -61.41
N GLU A 392 28.58 -25.32 -61.22
CA GLU A 392 27.65 -24.57 -62.09
C GLU A 392 28.32 -23.69 -63.17
N ASN A 393 29.64 -23.78 -63.37
CA ASN A 393 30.34 -22.99 -64.39
C ASN A 393 31.36 -23.80 -65.19
N VAL A 394 30.92 -24.82 -65.94
CA VAL A 394 31.66 -25.35 -67.11
C VAL A 394 30.68 -25.68 -68.24
N GLY A 395 30.10 -24.63 -68.81
CA GLY A 395 29.59 -24.64 -70.18
C GLY A 395 30.44 -23.68 -70.98
N GLU A 396 31.10 -24.18 -72.02
CA GLU A 396 31.96 -23.44 -72.95
C GLU A 396 33.40 -23.19 -72.50
N GLN A 397 34.30 -24.16 -72.77
CA GLN A 397 35.40 -23.96 -73.73
C GLN A 397 36.32 -25.19 -73.83
N GLU A 398 36.77 -25.42 -75.05
CA GLU A 398 37.99 -26.16 -75.44
C GLU A 398 37.92 -27.69 -75.54
N THR A 399 37.43 -28.07 -76.72
CA THR A 399 38.01 -29.10 -77.59
C THR A 399 39.53 -28.92 -77.76
N GLU A 400 40.24 -30.04 -77.98
CA GLU A 400 41.65 -30.17 -78.37
C GLU A 400 42.71 -30.18 -77.25
N ARG A 401 43.07 -31.39 -76.78
CA ARG A 401 44.43 -31.95 -77.01
C ARG A 401 44.52 -33.42 -76.62
N LYS A 402 44.92 -34.22 -77.62
CA LYS A 402 45.36 -35.60 -77.49
C LYS A 402 46.78 -35.69 -76.91
N GLU A 403 47.05 -36.85 -76.33
CA GLU A 403 48.33 -37.57 -76.26
C GLU A 403 49.47 -36.97 -75.41
N ASN A 404 49.68 -37.53 -74.22
CA ASN A 404 50.78 -38.48 -74.00
C ASN A 404 50.69 -39.14 -72.62
N GLY A 405 50.88 -40.46 -72.60
CA GLY A 405 50.80 -41.25 -71.39
C GLY A 405 52.06 -41.19 -70.52
N LYS A 406 51.87 -41.37 -69.22
CA LYS A 406 52.62 -42.34 -68.42
C LYS A 406 51.90 -42.61 -67.11
N LYS A 407 51.76 -43.90 -66.84
CA LYS A 407 51.28 -44.49 -65.59
C LYS A 407 52.22 -44.10 -64.44
N GLU A 408 51.66 -43.57 -63.37
CA GLU A 408 52.09 -43.93 -62.03
C GLU A 408 50.88 -44.46 -61.28
N ILE A 409 51.00 -45.72 -60.86
CA ILE A 409 50.09 -46.42 -59.99
C ILE A 409 50.56 -46.06 -58.59
N ASP A 410 49.77 -45.31 -57.84
CA ASP A 410 49.89 -45.36 -56.39
C ASP A 410 48.55 -45.70 -55.73
N LYS A 411 48.65 -46.63 -54.79
CA LYS A 411 47.60 -47.40 -54.18
C LYS A 411 47.11 -46.69 -52.92
N SER A 412 45.96 -46.02 -53.00
CA SER A 412 45.02 -45.93 -51.87
C SER A 412 43.67 -45.43 -52.34
N SER A 413 42.98 -46.27 -53.12
CA SER A 413 41.53 -46.15 -53.31
C SER A 413 40.83 -46.59 -52.02
N THR A 414 40.63 -45.66 -51.11
CA THR A 414 39.43 -45.64 -50.28
C THR A 414 38.89 -44.22 -50.39
N THR A 415 38.27 -43.95 -51.54
CA THR A 415 37.32 -42.88 -51.69
C THR A 415 36.24 -43.09 -50.64
N ASN A 416 36.41 -42.43 -49.49
CA ASN A 416 35.28 -42.11 -48.64
C ASN A 416 34.34 -41.28 -49.51
N ASN A 417 33.33 -41.98 -50.02
CA ASN A 417 32.10 -41.39 -50.50
C ASN A 417 31.42 -40.76 -49.27
N GLU A 418 32.00 -39.66 -48.75
CA GLU A 418 31.31 -38.76 -47.84
C GLU A 418 30.19 -38.14 -48.67
N ARG A 419 29.05 -38.84 -48.66
CA ARG A 419 27.77 -38.28 -49.06
C ARG A 419 27.71 -36.88 -48.49
N ASN A 420 27.40 -35.89 -49.33
CA ASN A 420 27.08 -34.50 -48.96
C ASN A 420 26.13 -34.47 -47.75
N VAL A 421 26.65 -34.54 -46.53
CA VAL A 421 25.88 -34.27 -45.32
C VAL A 421 25.88 -32.75 -45.20
N PRO A 422 24.71 -32.09 -45.27
CA PRO A 422 24.66 -30.64 -45.13
C PRO A 422 25.27 -30.24 -43.78
N GLU A 423 26.21 -29.29 -43.81
CA GLU A 423 26.82 -28.72 -42.60
C GLU A 423 25.70 -28.18 -41.67
N SER A 424 25.87 -28.31 -40.36
CA SER A 424 24.83 -27.91 -39.39
C SER A 424 25.14 -26.58 -38.71
N ILE A 425 24.09 -25.79 -38.45
CA ILE A 425 24.12 -24.69 -37.48
C ILE A 425 23.39 -25.13 -36.21
N LEU A 426 23.92 -24.77 -35.05
CA LEU A 426 23.30 -25.06 -33.76
C LEU A 426 22.69 -23.79 -33.17
N VAL A 427 21.40 -23.84 -32.85
CA VAL A 427 20.68 -22.82 -32.10
C VAL A 427 20.49 -23.31 -30.67
N LEU A 428 21.03 -22.58 -29.71
CA LEU A 428 20.90 -22.80 -28.28
C LEU A 428 20.01 -21.72 -27.68
N THR A 429 18.84 -22.09 -27.16
CA THR A 429 17.90 -21.14 -26.55
C THR A 429 17.65 -21.41 -25.07
N PRO A 430 17.39 -20.38 -24.25
CA PRO A 430 17.03 -20.58 -22.86
C PRO A 430 15.59 -21.07 -22.75
N LEU A 431 15.28 -21.81 -21.69
CA LEU A 431 13.90 -22.13 -21.33
C LEU A 431 13.22 -20.89 -20.74
N LEU A 432 12.16 -20.39 -21.38
CA LEU A 432 11.40 -19.20 -20.94
C LEU A 432 9.91 -19.50 -20.90
N ASN A 433 9.16 -18.74 -20.11
CA ASN A 433 7.70 -18.83 -20.15
C ASN A 433 7.15 -18.16 -21.43
N PRO A 434 6.13 -18.74 -22.09
CA PRO A 434 5.46 -18.11 -23.21
C PRO A 434 4.90 -16.74 -22.83
N VAL A 435 5.06 -15.76 -23.73
CA VAL A 435 4.46 -14.41 -23.57
C VAL A 435 2.94 -14.53 -23.40
N TYR A 436 2.32 -15.41 -24.20
CA TYR A 436 0.88 -15.65 -24.24
C TYR A 436 0.60 -17.16 -24.09
N PRO A 437 0.25 -17.64 -22.88
CA PRO A 437 -0.05 -19.05 -22.66
C PRO A 437 -1.35 -19.44 -23.39
N ARG A 438 -1.31 -20.49 -24.21
CA ARG A 438 -2.52 -21.01 -24.88
C ARG A 438 -3.38 -21.79 -23.90
N THR A 439 -4.68 -21.51 -23.85
CA THR A 439 -5.67 -22.43 -23.27
C THR A 439 -5.73 -23.69 -24.15
N ALA A 440 -5.28 -24.81 -23.59
CA ALA A 440 -5.48 -26.18 -24.05
C ALA A 440 -5.02 -26.54 -25.49
N VAL A 441 -3.74 -26.86 -25.66
CA VAL A 441 -3.28 -28.10 -26.32
C VAL A 441 -1.90 -28.45 -25.73
N ARG A 442 -1.82 -29.49 -24.89
CA ARG A 442 -0.52 -30.14 -24.61
C ARG A 442 -0.08 -30.80 -25.91
N ALA A 443 0.80 -30.15 -26.67
CA ALA A 443 1.50 -30.82 -27.74
C ALA A 443 2.41 -31.89 -27.12
N ASN A 444 2.37 -33.10 -27.67
CA ASN A 444 3.04 -34.30 -27.15
C ASN A 444 4.51 -34.04 -26.75
N GLY A 445 4.82 -34.23 -25.46
CA GLY A 445 6.19 -34.50 -24.97
C GLY A 445 7.12 -33.32 -24.69
N LEU A 446 6.74 -32.07 -24.94
CA LEU A 446 7.57 -30.89 -24.65
C LEU A 446 7.31 -30.33 -23.24
N HIS A 447 8.35 -29.83 -22.57
CA HIS A 447 8.20 -29.07 -21.33
C HIS A 447 7.70 -27.65 -21.64
N THR A 448 6.82 -27.10 -20.78
CA THR A 448 6.33 -25.73 -20.92
C THR A 448 7.50 -24.75 -21.04
N GLY A 449 7.51 -23.96 -22.11
CA GLY A 449 8.52 -22.96 -22.41
C GLY A 449 9.52 -23.34 -23.50
N GLU A 450 9.60 -24.62 -23.88
CA GLU A 450 10.43 -25.06 -25.02
C GLU A 450 9.86 -24.55 -26.35
N GLU A 451 8.55 -24.32 -26.41
CA GLU A 451 7.83 -23.81 -27.57
C GLU A 451 8.15 -22.35 -27.93
N VAL A 452 8.71 -21.56 -27.00
CA VAL A 452 8.94 -20.11 -27.18
C VAL A 452 9.81 -19.82 -28.40
N PHE A 453 10.87 -20.59 -28.58
CA PHE A 453 11.82 -20.42 -29.69
C PHE A 453 11.66 -21.45 -30.79
N GLN A 454 10.72 -22.39 -30.67
CA GLN A 454 10.54 -23.46 -31.65
C GLN A 454 10.33 -22.89 -33.06
N ARG A 455 9.44 -21.88 -33.16
CA ARG A 455 9.18 -21.21 -34.44
C ARG A 455 10.38 -20.44 -34.98
N PHE A 456 11.28 -19.96 -34.11
CA PHE A 456 12.52 -19.33 -34.55
C PHE A 456 13.47 -20.35 -35.20
N GLY A 457 13.63 -21.53 -34.57
CA GLY A 457 14.37 -22.65 -35.17
C GLY A 457 13.75 -23.09 -36.51
N GLU A 458 12.43 -23.21 -36.58
CA GLU A 458 11.70 -23.53 -37.82
C GLU A 458 11.86 -22.44 -38.90
N ALA A 459 11.82 -21.16 -38.51
CA ALA A 459 11.99 -20.03 -39.43
C ALA A 459 13.38 -20.03 -40.07
N LEU A 460 14.42 -20.34 -39.29
CA LEU A 460 15.78 -20.55 -39.81
C LEU A 460 15.84 -21.78 -40.72
N ALA A 461 15.26 -22.91 -40.30
CA ALA A 461 15.31 -24.15 -41.06
C ALA A 461 14.64 -24.03 -42.44
N ARG A 462 13.48 -23.37 -42.50
CA ARG A 462 12.67 -23.20 -43.72
C ARG A 462 13.07 -21.96 -44.54
N HIS A 463 14.06 -21.18 -44.11
CA HIS A 463 14.43 -19.95 -44.79
C HIS A 463 14.96 -20.25 -46.22
N PRO A 464 14.52 -19.52 -47.28
CA PRO A 464 14.92 -19.84 -48.66
C PRO A 464 16.42 -19.78 -48.92
N ALA A 465 17.13 -18.88 -48.23
CA ALA A 465 18.59 -18.74 -48.32
C ALA A 465 19.37 -19.75 -47.44
N ASN A 466 18.70 -20.57 -46.64
CA ASN A 466 19.35 -21.52 -45.74
C ASN A 466 19.98 -22.68 -46.53
N LYS A 467 21.28 -22.90 -46.31
CA LYS A 467 22.03 -24.04 -46.87
C LYS A 467 22.48 -25.05 -45.81
N PHE A 468 22.12 -24.83 -44.54
CA PHE A 468 22.55 -25.63 -43.41
C PHE A 468 21.41 -26.50 -42.87
N ASN A 469 21.78 -27.61 -42.22
CA ASN A 469 20.87 -28.30 -41.32
C ASN A 469 20.76 -27.52 -40.00
N VAL A 470 19.55 -27.13 -39.58
CA VAL A 470 19.34 -26.35 -38.35
C VAL A 470 19.05 -27.30 -37.19
N LEU A 471 19.99 -27.39 -36.26
CA LEU A 471 19.81 -28.12 -35.00
C LEU A 471 19.40 -27.11 -33.93
N HIS A 472 18.29 -27.35 -33.25
CA HIS A 472 17.79 -26.45 -32.20
C HIS A 472 17.58 -27.24 -30.91
N THR A 473 18.18 -26.77 -29.82
CA THR A 473 18.00 -27.35 -28.49
C THR A 473 18.02 -26.28 -27.40
N THR A 474 17.45 -26.63 -26.24
CA THR A 474 17.20 -25.72 -25.13
C THR A 474 18.17 -25.98 -23.99
N TYR A 475 18.72 -24.92 -23.40
CA TYR A 475 19.54 -25.01 -22.21
C TYR A 475 18.79 -24.45 -20.99
N THR A 476 19.13 -24.95 -19.80
CA THR A 476 18.45 -24.61 -18.54
C THR A 476 19.44 -24.21 -17.45
N ALA A 477 18.93 -23.86 -16.27
CA ALA A 477 19.76 -23.59 -15.09
C ALA A 477 20.65 -24.78 -14.66
N ASN A 478 20.35 -26.00 -15.12
CA ASN A 478 21.18 -27.20 -14.87
C ASN A 478 22.47 -27.22 -15.71
N GLY A 479 22.67 -26.26 -16.63
CA GLY A 479 23.86 -26.14 -17.45
C GLY A 479 23.76 -26.87 -18.80
N LEU A 480 24.91 -27.12 -19.42
CA LEU A 480 25.01 -27.86 -20.68
C LEU A 480 25.18 -29.36 -20.41
N THR A 481 24.56 -30.19 -21.24
CA THR A 481 24.69 -31.65 -21.20
C THR A 481 25.82 -32.11 -22.12
N ALA A 482 26.26 -33.37 -22.00
CA ALA A 482 27.22 -33.97 -22.93
C ALA A 482 26.73 -33.91 -24.40
N LEU A 483 25.41 -34.02 -24.62
CA LEU A 483 24.83 -33.85 -25.94
C LEU A 483 24.99 -32.41 -26.45
N HIS A 484 24.77 -31.39 -25.60
CA HIS A 484 25.00 -29.99 -25.99
C HIS A 484 26.46 -29.76 -26.39
N GLU A 485 27.42 -30.29 -25.63
CA GLU A 485 28.85 -30.17 -25.94
C GLU A 485 29.20 -30.83 -27.28
N GLN A 486 28.68 -32.04 -27.53
CA GLN A 486 28.86 -32.75 -28.80
C GLN A 486 28.26 -31.97 -29.99
N LEU A 487 27.07 -31.40 -29.82
CA LEU A 487 26.42 -30.58 -30.84
C LEU A 487 27.22 -29.30 -31.12
N ILE A 488 27.74 -28.63 -30.10
CA ILE A 488 28.59 -27.44 -30.24
C ILE A 488 29.89 -27.81 -30.97
N ALA A 489 30.52 -28.93 -30.62
CA ALA A 489 31.74 -29.40 -31.27
C ALA A 489 31.54 -29.68 -32.77
N ASN A 490 30.41 -30.27 -33.16
CA ASN A 490 30.10 -30.65 -34.54
C ASN A 490 29.52 -29.51 -35.41
N ALA A 491 28.90 -28.50 -34.80
CA ALA A 491 28.28 -27.41 -35.54
C ALA A 491 29.30 -26.53 -36.25
N LYS A 492 28.94 -26.07 -37.46
CA LYS A 492 29.72 -25.11 -38.26
C LYS A 492 29.68 -23.70 -37.67
N ALA A 493 28.51 -23.30 -37.19
CA ALA A 493 28.27 -22.05 -36.47
C ALA A 493 27.29 -22.28 -35.32
N VAL A 494 27.43 -21.49 -34.25
CA VAL A 494 26.58 -21.58 -33.06
C VAL A 494 25.87 -20.25 -32.85
N VAL A 495 24.55 -20.29 -32.69
CA VAL A 495 23.71 -19.16 -32.28
C VAL A 495 23.25 -19.41 -30.85
N VAL A 496 23.59 -18.52 -29.93
CA VAL A 496 23.13 -18.60 -28.54
C VAL A 496 22.18 -17.45 -28.26
N VAL A 497 20.95 -17.78 -27.90
CA VAL A 497 19.92 -16.83 -27.50
C VAL A 497 20.02 -16.61 -26.00
N THR A 498 19.77 -15.38 -25.54
CA THR A 498 19.77 -14.97 -24.13
C THR A 498 18.59 -14.05 -23.89
N SER A 499 18.01 -14.09 -22.69
CA SER A 499 16.92 -13.21 -22.29
C SER A 499 17.03 -12.86 -20.82
N GLU A 500 17.29 -11.56 -20.56
CA GLU A 500 17.49 -11.02 -19.22
C GLU A 500 18.55 -11.80 -18.43
N ALA A 501 19.72 -12.02 -19.04
CA ALA A 501 20.81 -12.82 -18.47
C ALA A 501 21.28 -12.32 -17.09
N ARG A 502 21.02 -11.04 -16.75
CA ARG A 502 21.25 -10.50 -15.41
C ARG A 502 20.27 -11.04 -14.35
N ARG A 503 18.99 -11.23 -14.70
CA ARG A 503 18.01 -11.93 -13.85
C ARG A 503 18.28 -13.43 -13.84
N ASN A 504 18.73 -13.95 -14.97
CA ASN A 504 19.01 -15.37 -15.19
C ASN A 504 20.52 -15.63 -15.27
N MET A 505 21.24 -15.40 -14.17
CA MET A 505 22.72 -15.42 -14.15
C MET A 505 23.34 -16.73 -14.67
N TYR A 506 22.62 -17.85 -14.62
CA TYR A 506 23.06 -19.12 -15.22
C TYR A 506 23.35 -18.99 -16.73
N GLN A 507 22.61 -18.14 -17.45
CA GLN A 507 22.85 -17.87 -18.88
C GLN A 507 24.23 -17.26 -19.09
N VAL A 508 24.72 -16.43 -18.16
CA VAL A 508 26.08 -15.84 -18.23
C VAL A 508 27.15 -16.91 -18.17
N GLY A 509 27.00 -17.89 -17.26
CA GLY A 509 27.90 -19.02 -17.14
C GLY A 509 27.90 -19.89 -18.40
N ILE A 510 26.71 -20.21 -18.92
CA ILE A 510 26.53 -21.04 -20.12
C ILE A 510 27.16 -20.39 -21.34
N VAL A 511 26.85 -19.11 -21.62
CA VAL A 511 27.41 -18.42 -22.80
C VAL A 511 28.93 -18.33 -22.73
N LYS A 512 29.51 -18.08 -21.55
CA LYS A 512 30.97 -18.10 -21.36
C LYS A 512 31.54 -19.49 -21.67
N TYR A 513 30.88 -20.55 -21.22
CA TYR A 513 31.30 -21.92 -21.47
C TYR A 513 31.20 -22.30 -22.96
N VAL A 514 30.09 -21.97 -23.63
CA VAL A 514 29.94 -22.12 -25.09
C VAL A 514 31.04 -21.37 -25.83
N SER A 515 31.39 -20.16 -25.37
CA SER A 515 32.49 -19.38 -25.98
C SER A 515 33.83 -20.10 -25.89
N VAL A 516 34.12 -20.79 -24.77
CA VAL A 516 35.33 -21.63 -24.62
C VAL A 516 35.28 -22.82 -25.57
N LEU A 517 34.13 -23.50 -25.68
CA LEU A 517 33.94 -24.61 -26.62
C LEU A 517 34.07 -24.17 -28.10
N CYS A 518 33.81 -22.89 -28.40
CA CYS A 518 34.04 -22.30 -29.72
C CYS A 518 35.50 -21.81 -29.93
N GLY A 519 36.42 -22.10 -29.02
CA GLY A 519 37.85 -21.79 -29.14
C GLY A 519 38.30 -20.49 -28.46
N ALA A 520 37.50 -19.90 -27.56
CA ALA A 520 37.98 -18.79 -26.73
C ALA A 520 39.05 -19.29 -25.73
N PRO A 521 40.13 -18.51 -25.46
CA PRO A 521 41.13 -18.90 -24.48
C PRO A 521 40.51 -18.99 -23.07
N PRO A 522 40.92 -19.96 -22.24
CA PRO A 522 40.36 -20.20 -20.89
C PRO A 522 40.60 -19.04 -19.91
N HIS A 523 41.51 -18.12 -20.23
CA HIS A 523 41.75 -16.88 -19.49
C HIS A 523 41.61 -15.68 -20.44
N PHE A 524 40.72 -14.74 -20.11
CA PHE A 524 40.62 -13.48 -20.87
C PHE A 524 41.90 -12.65 -20.67
N PRO A 525 42.71 -12.40 -21.70
CA PRO A 525 43.93 -11.61 -21.54
C PRO A 525 43.59 -10.18 -21.14
N ARG A 526 44.39 -9.57 -20.25
CA ARG A 526 44.33 -8.12 -19.92
C ARG A 526 44.65 -7.21 -21.12
N SER A 527 45.10 -7.78 -22.24
CA SER A 527 45.42 -7.10 -23.49
C SER A 527 44.18 -6.88 -24.37
N ARG A 528 44.11 -5.73 -25.04
CA ARG A 528 43.01 -5.31 -25.94
C ARG A 528 42.96 -6.07 -27.28
N ALA A 529 43.85 -7.03 -27.53
CA ALA A 529 43.86 -7.82 -28.75
C ALA A 529 43.03 -9.10 -28.56
N ARG A 530 41.95 -9.22 -29.34
CA ARG A 530 41.04 -10.37 -29.37
C ARG A 530 41.64 -11.47 -30.24
N ALA A 531 41.72 -12.70 -29.73
CA ALA A 531 41.97 -13.88 -30.56
C ALA A 531 40.67 -14.25 -31.30
N PRO A 532 40.71 -14.53 -32.62
CA PRO A 532 39.54 -14.99 -33.36
C PRO A 532 39.07 -16.34 -32.80
N LEU A 533 37.75 -16.56 -32.76
CA LEU A 533 37.19 -17.85 -32.36
C LEU A 533 37.48 -18.91 -33.43
N ALA A 534 37.57 -20.18 -33.02
CA ALA A 534 37.79 -21.28 -33.96
C ALA A 534 36.56 -21.54 -34.85
N LYS A 535 35.37 -21.16 -34.37
CA LYS A 535 34.11 -21.17 -35.15
C LYS A 535 33.22 -19.98 -34.78
N PRO A 536 32.34 -19.54 -35.70
CA PRO A 536 31.41 -18.44 -35.45
C PRO A 536 30.47 -18.70 -34.26
N LEU A 537 30.35 -17.70 -33.38
CA LEU A 537 29.44 -17.70 -32.24
C LEU A 537 28.63 -16.41 -32.23
N VAL A 538 27.37 -16.49 -32.68
CA VAL A 538 26.45 -15.35 -32.69
C VAL A 538 25.64 -15.35 -31.41
N LEU A 539 25.66 -14.23 -30.69
CA LEU A 539 24.81 -14.01 -29.52
C LEU A 539 23.57 -13.20 -29.93
N VAL A 540 22.39 -13.60 -29.44
CA VAL A 540 21.13 -12.89 -29.65
C VAL A 540 20.49 -12.59 -28.29
N ALA A 541 20.41 -11.32 -27.92
CA ALA A 541 19.64 -10.89 -26.74
C ALA A 541 18.21 -10.54 -27.13
N THR A 542 17.23 -11.25 -26.56
CA THR A 542 15.80 -11.09 -26.89
C THR A 542 15.05 -10.18 -25.94
N SER A 543 15.75 -9.52 -25.02
CA SER A 543 15.19 -8.50 -24.14
C SER A 543 16.25 -7.42 -23.99
N SER A 544 16.85 -7.27 -22.81
CA SER A 544 17.87 -6.25 -22.56
C SER A 544 19.08 -6.37 -23.51
N PRO A 545 19.47 -5.31 -24.23
CA PRO A 545 20.70 -5.31 -25.02
C PRO A 545 21.95 -5.38 -24.13
N TYR A 546 21.80 -5.28 -22.80
CA TYR A 546 22.88 -5.22 -21.82
C TYR A 546 23.33 -6.58 -21.28
N ASP A 547 22.74 -7.68 -21.73
CA ASP A 547 23.13 -9.05 -21.35
C ASP A 547 24.62 -9.30 -21.60
N PHE A 548 25.13 -8.93 -22.78
CA PHE A 548 26.55 -9.06 -23.14
C PHE A 548 27.19 -7.79 -23.73
N PHE A 549 26.50 -6.64 -23.62
CA PHE A 549 26.98 -5.34 -24.12
C PHE A 549 28.40 -5.00 -23.65
N TYR A 550 28.62 -5.09 -22.33
CA TYR A 550 29.91 -4.77 -21.70
C TYR A 550 30.95 -5.90 -21.83
N HIS A 551 30.53 -7.14 -22.12
CA HIS A 551 31.41 -8.30 -22.28
C HIS A 551 31.95 -8.41 -23.71
N ARG A 552 32.77 -7.44 -24.13
CA ARG A 552 33.25 -7.27 -25.52
C ARG A 552 34.07 -8.43 -26.09
N SER A 553 34.57 -9.33 -25.25
CA SER A 553 35.40 -10.47 -25.63
C SER A 553 34.61 -11.75 -25.96
N ILE A 554 33.29 -11.77 -25.74
CA ILE A 554 32.46 -12.98 -25.90
C ILE A 554 31.67 -12.90 -27.21
N GLY A 555 31.65 -13.99 -27.99
CA GLY A 555 30.92 -14.11 -29.25
C GLY A 555 31.56 -13.34 -30.42
N SER A 556 31.41 -13.85 -31.64
CA SER A 556 31.88 -13.23 -32.88
C SER A 556 30.98 -12.07 -33.33
N ALA A 557 29.66 -12.24 -33.19
CA ALA A 557 28.66 -11.18 -33.36
C ALA A 557 27.67 -11.14 -32.19
N TYR A 558 27.06 -9.97 -31.95
CA TYR A 558 26.03 -9.78 -30.93
C TYR A 558 24.89 -8.92 -31.48
N LEU A 559 23.69 -9.49 -31.48
CA LEU A 559 22.43 -8.89 -31.90
C LEU A 559 21.52 -8.66 -30.70
N CYS A 560 20.65 -7.66 -30.79
CA CYS A 560 19.53 -7.48 -29.88
C CYS A 560 18.23 -7.24 -30.66
N CYS A 561 17.14 -7.89 -30.22
CA CYS A 561 15.80 -7.71 -30.77
C CYS A 561 14.76 -7.18 -29.77
N TYR A 562 15.17 -6.88 -28.53
CA TYR A 562 14.39 -6.19 -27.47
C TYR A 562 13.12 -6.88 -26.95
N ASP A 563 12.53 -7.81 -27.71
CA ASP A 563 11.51 -8.74 -27.27
C ASP A 563 11.63 -10.10 -27.99
N TYR A 564 11.05 -11.15 -27.41
CA TYR A 564 10.96 -12.49 -28.01
C TYR A 564 9.57 -12.76 -28.60
N THR A 565 8.89 -11.73 -29.12
CA THR A 565 7.67 -11.95 -29.92
C THR A 565 8.01 -12.67 -31.22
N GLN A 566 7.03 -13.35 -31.83
CA GLN A 566 7.26 -14.06 -33.09
C GLN A 566 7.78 -13.12 -34.18
N ASN A 567 7.23 -11.91 -34.28
CA ASN A 567 7.62 -10.92 -35.27
C ASN A 567 9.09 -10.49 -35.12
N ALA A 568 9.57 -10.29 -33.89
CA ALA A 568 10.97 -9.97 -33.65
C ALA A 568 11.90 -11.13 -34.03
N LEU A 569 11.54 -12.36 -33.66
CA LEU A 569 12.34 -13.55 -33.95
C LEU A 569 12.40 -13.87 -35.45
N ASP A 570 11.32 -13.66 -36.19
CA ASP A 570 11.29 -13.80 -37.64
C ASP A 570 12.27 -12.82 -38.32
N GLU A 571 12.33 -11.57 -37.84
CA GLU A 571 13.28 -10.57 -38.34
C GLU A 571 14.73 -10.90 -37.97
N VAL A 572 14.99 -11.47 -36.78
CA VAL A 572 16.31 -12.00 -36.43
C VAL A 572 16.72 -13.12 -37.39
N ALA A 573 15.83 -14.05 -37.73
CA ALA A 573 16.13 -15.14 -38.65
C ALA A 573 16.54 -14.61 -40.04
N ARG A 574 15.84 -13.59 -40.55
CA ARG A 574 16.17 -12.90 -41.80
C ARG A 574 17.53 -12.22 -41.76
N VAL A 575 17.88 -11.56 -40.65
CA VAL A 575 19.21 -10.95 -40.45
C VAL A 575 20.30 -12.02 -40.44
N LEU A 576 20.09 -13.14 -39.74
CA LEU A 576 21.06 -14.23 -39.68
C LEU A 576 21.31 -14.85 -41.07
N MET A 577 20.28 -14.89 -41.92
CA MET A 577 20.34 -15.44 -43.26
C MET A 577 20.81 -14.45 -44.34
N GLY A 578 20.79 -13.16 -44.05
CA GLY A 578 21.37 -12.12 -44.92
C GLY A 578 20.38 -11.36 -45.80
N ASP A 579 19.09 -11.37 -45.47
CA ASP A 579 18.08 -10.61 -46.22
C ASP A 579 18.31 -9.10 -46.16
N TYR A 580 18.86 -8.61 -45.03
CA TYR A 580 19.22 -7.21 -44.85
C TYR A 580 20.21 -7.02 -43.70
N VAL A 581 20.87 -5.85 -43.68
CA VAL A 581 21.71 -5.42 -42.58
C VAL A 581 20.87 -4.65 -41.55
N PRO A 582 20.83 -5.08 -40.28
CA PRO A 582 20.06 -4.43 -39.22
C PRO A 582 20.46 -2.96 -39.05
N GLN A 583 19.47 -2.09 -38.89
CA GLN A 583 19.67 -0.64 -38.83
C GLN A 583 19.48 -0.03 -37.44
N GLY A 584 18.97 -0.81 -36.49
CA GLY A 584 18.72 -0.35 -35.14
C GLY A 584 19.99 0.03 -34.38
N CYS A 585 19.80 0.83 -33.34
CA CYS A 585 20.85 1.30 -32.44
C CYS A 585 20.35 1.19 -31.00
N VAL A 586 21.21 0.76 -30.07
CA VAL A 586 20.85 0.80 -28.64
C VAL A 586 20.60 2.28 -28.27
N PRO A 587 19.45 2.63 -27.67
CA PRO A 587 19.18 4.01 -27.26
C PRO A 587 20.26 4.54 -26.30
N GLY A 588 20.69 5.79 -26.48
CA GLY A 588 21.81 6.41 -25.75
C GLY A 588 23.21 6.01 -26.23
N GLU A 589 23.34 5.06 -27.15
CA GLU A 589 24.64 4.58 -27.67
C GLU A 589 24.88 5.01 -29.12
N LYS A 590 26.15 4.92 -29.57
CA LYS A 590 26.50 5.19 -30.97
C LYS A 590 26.21 3.98 -31.85
N LYS A 591 25.58 4.21 -33.01
CA LYS A 591 25.34 3.16 -34.02
C LYS A 591 26.64 2.48 -34.43
N TYR A 592 26.62 1.16 -34.48
CA TYR A 592 27.77 0.36 -34.92
C TYR A 592 28.06 0.62 -36.40
N ASN A 593 29.29 1.03 -36.72
CA ASN A 593 29.76 1.27 -38.09
C ASN A 593 30.94 0.35 -38.41
N HIS A 594 30.93 -0.27 -39.59
CA HIS A 594 32.02 -1.14 -40.09
C HIS A 594 33.36 -0.41 -40.32
N SER A 595 33.40 0.93 -40.22
CA SER A 595 34.60 1.73 -40.53
C SER A 595 35.11 2.57 -39.34
N ARG A 596 36.30 2.16 -38.87
CA ARG A 596 37.36 2.88 -38.13
C ARG A 596 37.12 3.48 -36.72
N ARG A 597 38.06 3.07 -35.86
CA ARG A 597 38.48 3.64 -34.56
C ARG A 597 38.73 5.17 -34.59
N ARG A 598 38.23 5.88 -33.57
CA ARG A 598 39.00 6.89 -32.81
C ARG A 598 38.37 7.18 -31.44
N ARG A 599 39.21 7.21 -30.39
CA ARG A 599 38.83 7.51 -29.00
C ARG A 599 38.71 9.02 -28.79
N LEU A 600 37.73 9.42 -27.99
CA LEU A 600 37.71 10.70 -27.28
C LEU A 600 37.40 10.41 -25.81
N SER A 601 38.31 10.83 -24.94
CA SER A 601 38.17 10.89 -23.48
C SER A 601 37.52 12.22 -23.11
N VAL A 602 36.49 12.19 -22.27
CA VAL A 602 35.88 13.40 -21.68
C VAL A 602 36.09 13.35 -20.17
N SER A 603 36.65 14.44 -19.66
CA SER A 603 36.94 14.74 -18.26
C SER A 603 35.68 15.20 -17.50
N ALA A 604 35.53 14.75 -16.26
CA ALA A 604 34.50 15.20 -15.33
C ALA A 604 34.82 16.60 -14.77
N PRO A 605 33.82 17.47 -14.53
CA PRO A 605 33.98 18.62 -13.65
C PRO A 605 33.56 18.27 -12.21
N ALA A 606 34.27 18.89 -11.27
CA ALA A 606 34.08 18.79 -9.84
C ALA A 606 33.22 19.94 -9.30
N GLY A 607 32.45 19.64 -8.24
CA GLY A 607 32.25 20.56 -7.11
C GLY A 607 30.93 21.35 -7.07
N GLY A 608 30.15 21.09 -6.02
CA GLY A 608 29.08 21.97 -5.55
C GLY A 608 28.07 21.24 -4.66
N ALA A 609 28.32 21.17 -3.35
CA ALA A 609 27.35 20.64 -2.38
C ALA A 609 26.26 21.70 -2.09
N PRO A 610 24.97 21.44 -2.31
CA PRO A 610 23.90 22.32 -1.86
C PRO A 610 23.58 22.04 -0.37
N LYS A 611 23.39 23.11 0.38
CA LYS A 611 22.98 23.08 1.80
C LYS A 611 21.54 22.59 1.91
N LEU A 612 21.31 21.58 2.77
CA LEU A 612 19.98 21.11 3.15
C LEU A 612 19.14 22.27 3.70
N ARG A 613 18.06 22.62 3.02
CA ARG A 613 16.91 23.26 3.65
C ARG A 613 16.10 22.17 4.35
N ARG A 614 15.79 22.41 5.63
CA ARG A 614 14.96 21.55 6.47
C ARG A 614 13.58 21.46 5.81
N VAL A 615 13.29 20.35 5.17
CA VAL A 615 11.93 20.00 4.75
C VAL A 615 11.15 19.75 6.04
N VAL A 616 10.14 20.57 6.29
CA VAL A 616 9.17 20.29 7.36
C VAL A 616 8.44 19.02 6.93
N ALA A 617 8.69 17.91 7.63
CA ALA A 617 8.07 16.64 7.32
C ALA A 617 6.54 16.80 7.40
N PRO A 618 5.78 16.31 6.40
CA PRO A 618 4.34 16.33 6.47
C PRO A 618 3.86 15.44 7.62
N THR A 619 2.95 15.96 8.44
CA THR A 619 2.30 15.19 9.50
C THR A 619 1.39 14.12 8.89
N ARG A 620 1.72 12.85 9.09
CA ARG A 620 0.93 11.71 8.59
C ARG A 620 -0.51 11.73 9.12
N ARG A 621 -1.50 11.59 8.23
CA ARG A 621 -2.93 11.50 8.59
C ARG A 621 -3.35 10.05 8.78
N TRP A 622 -4.19 9.75 9.78
CA TRP A 622 -4.70 8.40 10.06
C TRP A 622 -6.21 8.36 10.10
N LEU A 623 -6.81 7.38 9.43
CA LEU A 623 -8.24 7.13 9.40
C LEU A 623 -8.68 6.66 10.77
N VAL A 624 -9.68 7.35 11.29
CA VAL A 624 -10.26 7.07 12.60
C VAL A 624 -11.65 6.46 12.41
N ASP A 625 -11.84 5.22 12.83
CA ASP A 625 -13.14 4.54 12.85
C ASP A 625 -13.84 4.74 14.20
N GLU A 626 -15.17 4.65 14.22
CA GLU A 626 -15.92 4.44 15.46
C GLU A 626 -15.62 3.03 16.00
N PHE A 627 -15.40 2.95 17.31
CA PHE A 627 -15.17 1.68 18.00
C PHE A 627 -16.47 0.88 18.06
N ASP A 628 -16.41 -0.37 17.61
CA ASP A 628 -17.53 -1.31 17.68
C ASP A 628 -17.12 -2.49 18.56
N ALA A 629 -17.78 -2.65 19.71
CA ALA A 629 -17.48 -3.70 20.67
C ALA A 629 -17.56 -5.13 20.09
N THR A 630 -18.47 -5.37 19.14
CA THR A 630 -18.64 -6.69 18.51
C THR A 630 -17.48 -7.01 17.57
N ARG A 631 -17.01 -5.99 16.83
CA ARG A 631 -15.91 -6.09 15.86
C ARG A 631 -14.53 -6.06 16.53
N ASP A 632 -14.34 -5.19 17.52
CA ASP A 632 -13.04 -4.68 17.92
C ASP A 632 -12.49 -5.28 19.23
N TRP A 633 -13.30 -6.01 20.02
CA TRP A 633 -12.90 -6.39 21.38
C TRP A 633 -11.60 -7.21 21.47
N ARG A 634 -11.36 -8.11 20.51
CA ARG A 634 -10.14 -8.93 20.47
C ARG A 634 -8.91 -8.09 20.17
N ALA A 635 -9.04 -7.17 19.22
CA ALA A 635 -7.98 -6.24 18.84
C ALA A 635 -7.68 -5.24 19.97
N LEU A 636 -8.70 -4.80 20.71
CA LEU A 636 -8.55 -3.97 21.90
C LEU A 636 -7.78 -4.70 23.00
N LEU A 637 -8.13 -5.96 23.28
CA LEU A 637 -7.39 -6.79 24.23
C LEU A 637 -5.91 -6.97 23.81
N ALA A 638 -5.66 -7.16 22.51
CA ALA A 638 -4.29 -7.25 21.99
C ALA A 638 -3.51 -5.94 22.18
N LEU A 639 -4.12 -4.78 21.88
CA LEU A 639 -3.52 -3.47 22.09
C LEU A 639 -3.14 -3.23 23.55
N PHE A 640 -4.03 -3.57 24.49
CA PHE A 640 -3.77 -3.46 25.93
C PHE A 640 -2.60 -4.34 26.37
N LYS A 641 -2.58 -5.61 25.96
CA LYS A 641 -1.48 -6.53 26.25
C LYS A 641 -0.15 -6.05 25.68
N ALA A 642 -0.13 -5.50 24.46
CA ALA A 642 1.08 -4.98 23.82
C ALA A 642 1.68 -3.75 24.54
N ASN A 643 0.84 -2.93 25.18
CA ASN A 643 1.29 -1.69 25.83
C ASN A 643 1.58 -1.81 27.32
N LYS A 644 0.85 -2.66 28.05
CA LYS A 644 0.86 -2.71 29.53
C LYS A 644 0.92 -4.15 30.08
N GLY A 645 1.08 -5.16 29.21
CA GLY A 645 1.32 -6.54 29.64
C GLY A 645 0.12 -7.21 30.32
N ALA A 646 0.37 -7.92 31.43
CA ALA A 646 -0.63 -8.71 32.16
C ALA A 646 -1.63 -7.89 33.01
N GLU A 647 -1.47 -6.55 33.10
CA GLU A 647 -2.36 -5.69 33.89
C GLU A 647 -3.82 -5.66 33.40
N TYR A 648 -4.06 -5.96 32.12
CA TYR A 648 -5.41 -5.97 31.53
C TYR A 648 -5.84 -7.39 31.17
N SER A 649 -6.71 -7.97 32.00
CA SER A 649 -7.30 -9.29 31.79
C SER A 649 -8.45 -9.25 30.78
N GLU A 650 -8.83 -10.41 30.24
CA GLU A 650 -10.03 -10.51 29.39
C GLU A 650 -11.30 -10.11 30.16
N ALA A 651 -11.35 -10.40 31.46
CA ALA A 651 -12.47 -10.05 32.32
C ALA A 651 -12.60 -8.53 32.52
N TYR A 652 -11.48 -7.81 32.69
CA TYR A 652 -11.46 -6.34 32.68
C TYR A 652 -12.04 -5.79 31.37
N VAL A 653 -11.60 -6.29 30.21
CA VAL A 653 -12.10 -5.82 28.91
C VAL A 653 -13.59 -6.11 28.76
N ARG A 654 -14.07 -7.29 29.19
CA ARG A 654 -15.50 -7.61 29.18
C ARG A 654 -16.33 -6.65 30.05
N ARG A 655 -15.87 -6.34 31.27
CA ARG A 655 -16.53 -5.37 32.15
C ARG A 655 -16.55 -3.97 31.54
N LEU A 656 -15.44 -3.53 30.96
CA LEU A 656 -15.38 -2.28 30.22
C LEU A 656 -16.43 -2.27 29.11
N LEU A 657 -16.48 -3.29 28.25
CA LEU A 657 -17.47 -3.37 27.17
C LEU A 657 -18.93 -3.35 27.67
N MET A 658 -19.21 -3.98 28.81
CA MET A 658 -20.53 -3.90 29.45
C MET A 658 -20.87 -2.47 29.88
N LEU A 659 -19.91 -1.71 30.44
CA LEU A 659 -20.08 -0.27 30.73
C LEU A 659 -20.42 0.50 29.45
N LEU A 660 -19.63 0.31 28.39
CA LEU A 660 -19.78 1.06 27.15
C LEU A 660 -21.14 0.78 26.51
N HIS A 661 -21.58 -0.47 26.52
CA HIS A 661 -22.87 -0.88 26.00
C HIS A 661 -24.04 -0.29 26.82
N ALA A 662 -23.97 -0.38 28.15
CA ALA A 662 -25.01 0.14 29.03
C ALA A 662 -25.19 1.67 28.95
N HIS A 663 -24.16 2.39 28.50
CA HIS A 663 -24.12 3.84 28.46
C HIS A 663 -23.89 4.42 27.04
N ALA A 664 -24.25 3.70 25.99
CA ALA A 664 -24.02 4.11 24.59
C ALA A 664 -24.60 5.49 24.21
N ALA A 665 -25.59 6.01 24.95
CA ALA A 665 -26.15 7.34 24.70
C ALA A 665 -25.22 8.50 25.15
N THR A 666 -24.33 8.25 26.13
CA THR A 666 -23.48 9.27 26.75
C THR A 666 -22.02 9.19 26.30
N GLN A 667 -21.68 8.24 25.42
CA GLN A 667 -20.32 8.04 24.95
C GLN A 667 -20.28 7.70 23.46
N ARG A 668 -19.14 8.00 22.84
CA ARG A 668 -18.72 7.40 21.57
C ARG A 668 -17.20 7.26 21.63
N HIS A 669 -16.65 6.19 21.06
CA HIS A 669 -15.22 5.94 21.13
C HIS A 669 -14.65 5.74 19.73
N PHE A 670 -13.35 5.98 19.60
CA PHE A 670 -12.72 6.05 18.30
C PHE A 670 -11.42 5.26 18.28
N VAL A 671 -11.15 4.60 17.16
CA VAL A 671 -9.96 3.76 16.95
C VAL A 671 -9.28 4.09 15.64
N VAL A 672 -7.95 3.98 15.61
CA VAL A 672 -7.19 3.85 14.37
C VAL A 672 -6.89 2.37 14.22
N ARG A 673 -7.30 1.78 13.09
CA ARG A 673 -7.11 0.36 12.81
C ARG A 673 -6.60 0.13 11.40
N ASN A 674 -5.86 -0.96 11.23
CA ASN A 674 -5.73 -1.59 9.94
C ASN A 674 -7.00 -2.41 9.71
N ALA A 675 -7.88 -1.90 8.83
CA ALA A 675 -9.16 -2.52 8.56
C ALA A 675 -9.03 -3.90 7.91
N SER A 676 -8.02 -4.04 7.05
CA SER A 676 -7.73 -5.25 6.29
C SER A 676 -7.24 -6.41 7.16
N LEU A 677 -6.60 -6.13 8.30
CA LEU A 677 -6.15 -7.14 9.27
C LEU A 677 -6.99 -7.18 10.56
N ASN A 678 -7.95 -6.26 10.71
CA ASN A 678 -8.67 -6.03 11.95
C ASN A 678 -7.76 -5.84 13.19
N VAL A 679 -6.68 -5.05 13.02
CA VAL A 679 -5.72 -4.73 14.09
C VAL A 679 -5.87 -3.27 14.50
N ILE A 680 -5.97 -2.99 15.80
CA ILE A 680 -6.07 -1.62 16.33
C ILE A 680 -4.67 -1.09 16.65
N TYR A 681 -4.34 0.07 16.08
CA TYR A 681 -3.10 0.80 16.37
C TYR A 681 -3.27 1.87 17.45
N GLY A 682 -4.49 2.31 17.72
CA GLY A 682 -4.77 3.16 18.87
C GLY A 682 -6.26 3.33 19.12
N ILE A 683 -6.61 3.73 20.34
CA ILE A 683 -7.99 3.96 20.80
C ILE A 683 -8.07 5.22 21.67
N VAL A 684 -9.19 5.93 21.58
CA VAL A 684 -9.57 7.00 22.50
C VAL A 684 -11.00 6.78 23.01
N PHE A 685 -11.16 6.85 24.34
CA PHE A 685 -12.45 6.77 25.02
C PHE A 685 -12.93 8.16 25.39
N THR A 686 -14.11 8.55 24.89
CA THR A 686 -14.76 9.81 25.26
C THR A 686 -16.04 9.59 26.08
N TRP A 687 -16.42 10.58 26.86
CA TRP A 687 -17.64 10.59 27.66
C TRP A 687 -18.27 11.97 27.68
N ILE A 688 -19.59 12.05 27.88
CA ILE A 688 -20.34 13.30 27.96
C ILE A 688 -21.14 13.29 29.26
N ASP A 689 -21.13 14.42 29.95
CA ASP A 689 -21.93 14.56 31.17
C ASP A 689 -23.42 14.68 30.85
N ASP A 690 -24.27 14.16 31.75
CA ASP A 690 -25.73 14.16 31.66
C ASP A 690 -26.32 15.55 31.98
N VAL A 691 -25.84 16.58 31.27
CA VAL A 691 -26.26 17.98 31.38
C VAL A 691 -26.61 18.52 29.98
N PRO A 692 -27.74 19.24 29.84
CA PRO A 692 -28.11 19.85 28.56
C PRO A 692 -27.14 20.99 28.17
N PRO A 693 -26.98 21.30 26.88
CA PRO A 693 -26.21 22.47 26.43
C PRO A 693 -26.87 23.77 26.94
N PRO A 694 -26.11 24.84 27.25
CA PRO A 694 -24.69 25.07 26.91
C PRO A 694 -23.67 24.58 27.94
N ASP A 695 -24.09 24.18 29.15
CA ASP A 695 -23.18 23.81 30.26
C ASP A 695 -22.62 22.38 30.17
N ARG A 696 -22.81 21.73 29.01
CA ARG A 696 -22.37 20.37 28.76
C ARG A 696 -20.86 20.31 28.63
N SER A 697 -20.23 19.44 29.42
CA SER A 697 -18.80 19.11 29.35
C SER A 697 -18.58 17.74 28.74
N GLY A 698 -17.52 17.63 27.95
CA GLY A 698 -17.00 16.39 27.40
C GLY A 698 -15.75 15.93 28.15
N LYS A 699 -15.46 14.64 28.15
CA LYS A 699 -14.28 14.06 28.80
C LYS A 699 -13.54 13.16 27.81
N ILE A 700 -12.22 13.27 27.75
CA ILE A 700 -11.34 12.27 27.15
C ILE A 700 -10.81 11.41 28.29
N LEU A 701 -11.41 10.22 28.45
CA LEU A 701 -11.15 9.32 29.57
C LEU A 701 -9.77 8.68 29.47
N TYR A 702 -9.40 8.24 28.26
CA TYR A 702 -8.18 7.48 28.03
C TYR A 702 -7.80 7.49 26.55
N LEU A 703 -6.51 7.68 26.24
CA LEU A 703 -5.95 7.60 24.88
C LEU A 703 -4.74 6.68 24.91
N LEU A 704 -4.74 5.66 24.04
CA LEU A 704 -3.67 4.68 23.95
C LEU A 704 -3.27 4.44 22.49
N VAL A 705 -1.97 4.40 22.23
CA VAL A 705 -1.39 4.09 20.91
C VAL A 705 -0.37 2.96 21.06
N ASP A 706 -0.46 1.99 20.15
CA ASP A 706 0.49 0.89 20.01
C ASP A 706 1.93 1.40 19.97
N ARG A 707 2.82 0.75 20.75
CA ARG A 707 4.21 1.18 20.89
C ARG A 707 4.93 1.31 19.55
N ALA A 708 4.68 0.41 18.59
CA ALA A 708 5.30 0.40 17.28
C ALA A 708 4.73 1.46 16.31
N LYS A 709 3.61 2.11 16.67
CA LYS A 709 2.92 3.12 15.85
C LYS A 709 2.97 4.53 16.45
N ARG A 710 3.67 4.72 17.58
CA ARG A 710 3.96 6.04 18.17
C ARG A 710 4.84 6.86 17.22
N LEU A 711 4.82 8.18 17.37
CA LEU A 711 5.48 9.17 16.50
C LEU A 711 4.99 9.21 15.04
N GLN A 712 4.05 8.36 14.65
CA GLN A 712 3.42 8.39 13.33
C GLN A 712 2.14 9.22 13.31
N SER A 713 1.90 10.10 14.29
CA SER A 713 0.69 10.94 14.40
C SER A 713 -0.65 10.22 14.67
N VAL A 714 -0.66 8.91 14.99
CA VAL A 714 -1.88 8.16 15.36
C VAL A 714 -2.64 8.83 16.52
N GLY A 715 -1.93 9.16 17.61
CA GLY A 715 -2.53 9.79 18.79
C GLY A 715 -3.13 11.18 18.49
N ARG A 716 -2.49 11.97 17.62
CA ARG A 716 -2.98 13.29 17.21
C ARG A 716 -4.30 13.18 16.45
N ASN A 717 -4.41 12.24 15.50
CA ASN A 717 -5.64 12.03 14.73
C ASN A 717 -6.79 11.53 15.62
N LEU A 718 -6.51 10.63 16.58
CA LEU A 718 -7.50 10.18 17.57
C LEU A 718 -8.01 11.32 18.45
N HIS A 719 -7.08 12.14 19.00
CA HIS A 719 -7.42 13.30 19.82
C HIS A 719 -8.26 14.30 19.03
N ALA A 720 -7.84 14.68 17.82
CA ALA A 720 -8.59 15.61 16.96
C ALA A 720 -10.02 15.11 16.67
N ARG A 721 -10.19 13.81 16.36
CA ARG A 721 -11.52 13.23 16.14
C ARG A 721 -12.39 13.25 17.40
N ALA A 722 -11.81 12.97 18.56
CA ALA A 722 -12.48 13.01 19.85
C ALA A 722 -12.94 14.43 20.22
N VAL A 723 -12.06 15.43 20.07
CA VAL A 723 -12.39 16.84 20.30
C VAL A 723 -13.51 17.29 19.34
N ARG A 724 -13.42 16.95 18.05
CA ARG A 724 -14.47 17.24 17.08
C ARG A 724 -15.82 16.65 17.47
N TYR A 725 -15.85 15.40 17.92
CA TYR A 725 -17.07 14.75 18.41
C TYR A 725 -17.67 15.49 19.61
N LEU A 726 -16.86 15.77 20.63
CA LEU A 726 -17.32 16.43 21.85
C LEU A 726 -17.79 17.86 21.58
N CYS A 727 -16.99 18.65 20.86
CA CYS A 727 -17.27 20.07 20.63
C CYS A 727 -18.28 20.30 19.49
N LYS A 728 -18.02 19.80 18.28
CA LYS A 728 -18.87 20.09 17.10
C LYS A 728 -20.14 19.26 17.07
N GLU A 729 -20.06 17.96 17.32
CA GLU A 729 -21.23 17.07 17.18
C GLU A 729 -22.14 17.08 18.42
N LYS A 730 -21.55 17.23 19.62
CA LYS A 730 -22.28 17.13 20.90
C LYS A 730 -22.48 18.46 21.63
N GLY A 731 -21.85 19.53 21.13
CA GLY A 731 -22.02 20.89 21.66
C GLY A 731 -21.46 21.04 23.07
N CYS A 732 -20.36 20.35 23.40
CA CYS A 732 -19.70 20.54 24.68
C CYS A 732 -18.95 21.88 24.67
N SER A 733 -19.20 22.73 25.67
CA SER A 733 -18.53 24.03 25.82
C SER A 733 -17.11 23.91 26.35
N ALA A 734 -16.83 22.82 27.07
CA ALA A 734 -15.49 22.50 27.55
C ALA A 734 -15.19 21.01 27.50
N VAL A 735 -13.89 20.69 27.45
CA VAL A 735 -13.38 19.31 27.42
C VAL A 735 -12.36 19.11 28.53
N GLN A 736 -12.54 18.03 29.29
CA GLN A 736 -11.68 17.61 30.38
C GLN A 736 -10.79 16.43 29.97
N LEU A 737 -9.52 16.45 30.37
CA LEU A 737 -8.60 15.32 30.23
C LEU A 737 -8.60 14.48 31.50
N GLY A 738 -8.95 13.19 31.39
CA GLY A 738 -9.11 12.29 32.53
C GLY A 738 -10.48 12.40 33.21
N SER A 739 -10.72 11.51 34.16
CA SER A 739 -11.99 11.43 34.90
C SER A 739 -11.87 10.53 36.13
N SER A 740 -12.45 10.95 37.26
CA SER A 740 -12.67 10.11 38.45
C SER A 740 -13.91 9.21 38.34
N PHE A 741 -14.88 9.56 37.49
CA PHE A 741 -16.11 8.78 37.30
C PHE A 741 -16.74 9.00 35.90
N PRO A 742 -16.78 7.97 35.02
CA PRO A 742 -16.19 6.63 35.18
C PRO A 742 -14.66 6.67 35.29
N LEU A 743 -14.10 5.75 36.07
CA LEU A 743 -12.65 5.53 36.19
C LEU A 743 -12.32 4.19 35.52
N ILE A 744 -12.09 4.25 34.22
CA ILE A 744 -11.89 3.03 33.42
C ILE A 744 -10.47 2.48 33.51
N GLY A 745 -9.48 3.27 33.90
CA GLY A 745 -8.11 2.80 34.09
C GLY A 745 -7.26 3.83 34.82
N PHE A 746 -6.18 3.35 35.42
CA PHE A 746 -5.19 4.20 36.08
C PHE A 746 -4.09 4.55 35.10
N GLN A 747 -3.84 5.84 34.92
CA GLN A 747 -2.62 6.28 34.26
C GLN A 747 -1.51 6.23 35.30
N ASP A 748 -0.37 5.68 34.90
CA ASP A 748 0.82 5.65 35.75
C ASP A 748 1.32 7.10 35.83
N GLU A 749 0.98 7.83 36.91
CA GLU A 749 1.25 9.26 37.02
C GLU A 749 2.75 9.59 36.87
N ALA A 750 3.61 8.65 37.28
CA ALA A 750 5.06 8.70 37.09
C ALA A 750 5.48 8.78 35.60
N HIS A 751 4.61 8.41 34.65
CA HIS A 751 4.86 8.53 33.22
C HIS A 751 4.16 9.73 32.58
N MET A 752 2.99 10.17 33.05
CA MET A 752 2.25 11.25 32.37
C MET A 752 2.86 12.64 32.61
N THR A 753 3.34 12.89 33.83
CA THR A 753 3.93 14.18 34.24
C THR A 753 5.46 14.19 34.16
N ALA A 754 6.09 13.05 33.88
CA ALA A 754 7.56 12.94 33.77
C ALA A 754 8.06 12.52 32.38
N ASP A 755 7.22 11.95 31.49
CA ASP A 755 7.63 11.60 30.12
C ASP A 755 7.58 12.85 29.22
N PRO A 756 8.73 13.38 28.77
CA PRO A 756 8.78 14.58 27.94
C PRO A 756 8.01 14.43 26.62
N ALA A 757 7.88 13.21 26.09
CA ALA A 757 7.16 12.96 24.85
C ALA A 757 5.64 13.09 25.03
N VAL A 758 5.11 12.67 26.19
CA VAL A 758 3.68 12.80 26.53
C VAL A 758 3.33 14.25 26.79
N ILE A 759 4.15 14.97 27.55
CA ILE A 759 3.98 16.41 27.81
C ILE A 759 4.03 17.18 26.48
N SER A 760 5.02 16.90 25.63
CA SER A 760 5.11 17.53 24.32
C SER A 760 3.88 17.26 23.46
N PHE A 761 3.34 16.04 23.46
CA PHE A 761 2.13 15.70 22.74
C PHE A 761 0.91 16.47 23.26
N LEU A 762 0.72 16.54 24.58
CA LEU A 762 -0.39 17.24 25.23
C LEU A 762 -0.32 18.75 24.95
N ASN A 763 0.85 19.36 25.08
CA ASN A 763 1.07 20.77 24.74
C ASN A 763 0.78 21.07 23.27
N ILE A 764 1.25 20.22 22.34
CA ILE A 764 0.97 20.35 20.90
C ILE A 764 -0.53 20.16 20.58
N THR A 765 -1.28 19.48 21.44
CA THR A 765 -2.72 19.26 21.24
C THR A 765 -3.60 20.22 22.04
N GLY A 766 -3.00 21.27 22.62
CA GLY A 766 -3.69 22.36 23.29
C GLY A 766 -4.01 22.16 24.77
N TRP A 767 -3.34 21.21 25.44
CA TRP A 767 -3.41 21.02 26.89
C TRP A 767 -2.22 21.67 27.59
N ASP A 768 -2.43 22.27 28.75
CA ASP A 768 -1.37 22.87 29.57
C ASP A 768 -1.30 22.20 30.95
N LEU A 769 -0.38 21.24 31.07
CA LEU A 769 -0.14 20.56 32.35
C LEU A 769 0.70 21.39 33.34
N GLY A 770 1.13 22.59 32.97
CA GLY A 770 1.97 23.47 33.78
C GLY A 770 1.21 24.46 34.68
N ASP A 771 -0.12 24.57 34.53
CA ASP A 771 -0.96 25.50 35.27
C ASP A 771 -1.26 24.96 36.70
N PRO A 772 -1.34 25.79 37.77
CA PRO A 772 -1.70 25.37 39.13
C PRO A 772 -3.15 24.83 39.28
N CYS A 773 -3.84 24.62 38.17
CA CYS A 773 -5.25 24.26 38.08
C CYS A 773 -5.50 22.73 38.01
N ALA A 774 -4.45 21.90 38.08
CA ALA A 774 -4.58 20.44 38.15
C ALA A 774 -5.34 20.03 39.42
N SER A 775 -6.26 19.07 39.29
CA SER A 775 -7.03 18.57 40.44
C SER A 775 -6.07 17.95 41.48
N PRO A 776 -6.45 17.90 42.78
CA PRO A 776 -5.67 17.20 43.79
C PRO A 776 -5.43 15.74 43.40
N GLN A 777 -4.31 15.19 43.89
CA GLN A 777 -3.96 13.78 43.72
C GLN A 777 -4.86 12.91 44.62
N LEU A 778 -5.35 11.82 44.05
CA LEU A 778 -6.25 10.86 44.66
C LEU A 778 -5.64 9.45 44.61
N HIS A 779 -6.02 8.63 45.58
CA HIS A 779 -5.61 7.24 45.69
C HIS A 779 -6.83 6.32 45.57
N ALA A 780 -6.65 5.27 44.77
CA ALA A 780 -7.41 4.04 44.93
C ALA A 780 -6.65 3.15 45.91
N MET A 781 -7.33 2.75 46.98
CA MET A 781 -6.76 1.93 48.05
C MET A 781 -7.47 0.58 48.10
N VAL A 782 -6.77 -0.45 48.58
CA VAL A 782 -7.28 -1.81 48.67
C VAL A 782 -7.14 -2.33 50.10
N MET A 783 -8.17 -3.02 50.57
CA MET A 783 -8.13 -3.79 51.81
C MET A 783 -8.27 -5.28 51.46
N THR A 784 -7.41 -6.10 52.04
CA THR A 784 -7.44 -7.56 51.96
C THR A 784 -7.63 -8.16 53.35
N GLY A 785 -8.21 -9.36 53.47
CA GLY A 785 -8.48 -9.95 54.78
C GLY A 785 -9.71 -9.35 55.46
N LEU A 786 -10.74 -9.01 54.68
CA LEU A 786 -11.95 -8.34 55.17
C LEU A 786 -12.67 -9.13 56.27
N ALA A 787 -12.57 -10.47 56.25
CA ALA A 787 -13.20 -11.35 57.23
C ALA A 787 -12.66 -11.14 58.65
N ASP A 788 -11.36 -10.90 58.80
CA ASP A 788 -10.68 -10.74 60.09
C ASP A 788 -10.62 -9.28 60.55
N TRP A 789 -11.10 -8.35 59.71
CA TRP A 789 -11.03 -6.93 59.99
C TRP A 789 -11.95 -6.52 61.16
N SER A 790 -11.50 -5.58 61.99
CA SER A 790 -12.30 -4.97 63.05
C SER A 790 -12.07 -3.46 63.13
N VAL A 791 -13.04 -2.72 63.67
CA VAL A 791 -12.96 -1.26 63.77
C VAL A 791 -11.77 -0.85 64.65
N PRO A 792 -10.85 0.02 64.19
CA PRO A 792 -9.73 0.46 65.00
C PRO A 792 -10.17 1.12 66.30
N HIS A 793 -9.56 0.70 67.41
CA HIS A 793 -9.96 1.10 68.76
C HIS A 793 -9.92 2.62 69.01
N LYS A 794 -9.00 3.32 68.34
CA LYS A 794 -8.87 4.79 68.39
C LYS A 794 -10.10 5.47 67.79
N ILE A 795 -10.47 5.08 66.57
CA ILE A 795 -11.62 5.61 65.83
C ILE A 795 -12.92 5.28 66.58
N PHE A 796 -13.06 4.06 67.11
CA PHE A 796 -14.22 3.65 67.88
C PHE A 796 -14.44 4.53 69.13
N ARG A 797 -13.38 4.83 69.89
CA ARG A 797 -13.44 5.73 71.05
C ARG A 797 -13.87 7.14 70.65
N GLU A 798 -13.26 7.69 69.61
CA GLU A 798 -13.55 9.05 69.13
C GLU A 798 -15.00 9.17 68.64
N LEU A 799 -15.49 8.22 67.84
CA LEU A 799 -16.89 8.19 67.40
C LEU A 799 -17.89 8.07 68.56
N THR A 800 -17.55 7.33 69.61
CA THR A 800 -18.39 7.21 70.81
C THR A 800 -18.54 8.56 71.53
N ILE A 801 -17.50 9.41 71.49
CA ILE A 801 -17.53 10.75 72.09
C ILE A 801 -18.40 11.70 71.25
N VAL A 802 -18.32 11.64 69.93
CA VAL A 802 -19.12 12.51 69.04
C VAL A 802 -20.61 12.10 69.06
N GLY A 803 -20.92 10.83 69.32
CA GLY A 803 -22.29 10.35 69.51
C GLY A 803 -23.14 10.25 68.22
N VAL A 804 -22.49 10.30 67.05
CA VAL A 804 -23.14 10.26 65.73
C VAL A 804 -23.63 8.85 65.42
N ARG A 805 -24.83 8.76 64.85
CA ARG A 805 -25.42 7.48 64.41
C ARG A 805 -25.18 7.28 62.92
N PHE A 806 -24.77 6.08 62.54
CA PHE A 806 -24.67 5.66 61.14
C PHE A 806 -25.81 4.71 60.80
N ASP A 807 -26.47 4.92 59.67
CA ASP A 807 -27.60 4.09 59.24
C ASP A 807 -27.59 3.90 57.71
N ILE A 808 -28.33 2.91 57.21
CA ILE A 808 -28.52 2.73 55.77
C ILE A 808 -29.61 3.69 55.31
N CYS A 809 -29.31 4.50 54.30
CA CYS A 809 -30.28 5.42 53.75
C CYS A 809 -31.39 4.67 53.01
N VAL A 810 -32.63 4.84 53.44
CA VAL A 810 -33.81 4.23 52.82
C VAL A 810 -34.51 5.21 51.84
N HIS A 811 -34.42 6.51 52.11
CA HIS A 811 -35.09 7.56 51.34
C HIS A 811 -34.08 8.44 50.62
N SER A 812 -33.98 8.29 49.30
CA SER A 812 -33.01 9.00 48.45
C SER A 812 -33.17 10.54 48.50
N GLU A 813 -34.39 11.05 48.72
CA GLU A 813 -34.68 12.49 48.85
C GLU A 813 -33.83 13.18 49.94
N LYS A 814 -33.49 12.46 51.02
CA LYS A 814 -32.66 13.01 52.10
C LYS A 814 -31.22 13.30 51.67
N LEU A 815 -30.73 12.64 50.61
CA LEU A 815 -29.38 12.82 50.08
C LEU A 815 -29.26 14.07 49.21
N GLU A 816 -30.31 14.44 48.45
CA GLU A 816 -30.28 15.66 47.61
C GLU A 816 -30.04 16.93 48.44
N GLY A 817 -30.60 16.98 49.65
CA GLY A 817 -30.35 18.09 50.59
C GLY A 817 -28.89 18.18 51.02
N LEU A 818 -28.24 17.06 51.34
CA LEU A 818 -26.81 17.01 51.68
C LEU A 818 -25.95 17.42 50.49
N LEU A 819 -26.21 16.85 49.31
CA LEU A 819 -25.45 17.11 48.08
C LEU A 819 -25.55 18.58 47.65
N SER A 820 -26.72 19.20 47.80
CA SER A 820 -26.92 20.62 47.48
C SER A 820 -26.09 21.51 48.41
N ARG A 821 -26.14 21.27 49.74
CA ARG A 821 -25.35 22.02 50.72
C ARG A 821 -23.84 21.82 50.56
N ALA A 822 -23.42 20.60 50.26
CA ALA A 822 -22.01 20.30 49.99
C ALA A 822 -21.52 21.01 48.72
N SER A 823 -22.40 21.25 47.74
CA SER A 823 -22.06 21.90 46.47
C SER A 823 -21.99 23.44 46.54
N GLU A 824 -22.59 24.08 47.56
CA GLU A 824 -22.70 25.55 47.75
C GLU A 824 -21.42 26.24 48.27
N GLY A 825 -20.23 25.75 47.89
CA GLY A 825 -18.95 26.40 48.21
C GLY A 825 -18.63 27.60 47.30
N ALA A 826 -18.19 28.71 47.90
CA ALA A 826 -17.63 29.96 47.33
C ALA A 826 -18.11 30.36 45.91
N ALA A 827 -18.95 31.39 45.86
CA ALA A 827 -19.48 32.00 44.62
C ALA A 827 -18.40 32.22 43.54
N GLY A 828 -18.58 31.61 42.36
CA GLY A 828 -17.86 31.95 41.12
C GLY A 828 -16.97 30.86 40.51
N GLN A 829 -16.82 29.69 41.12
CA GLN A 829 -16.10 28.55 40.52
C GLN A 829 -17.01 27.33 40.30
N PRO A 830 -16.77 26.52 39.25
CA PRO A 830 -17.48 25.26 39.05
C PRO A 830 -17.29 24.37 40.28
N SER A 831 -18.38 23.91 40.88
CA SER A 831 -18.37 23.13 42.12
C SER A 831 -17.50 21.85 41.95
N PRO A 832 -16.51 21.60 42.82
CA PRO A 832 -15.66 20.40 42.79
C PRO A 832 -16.42 19.07 43.04
N LEU A 833 -17.75 19.12 43.19
CA LEU A 833 -18.60 17.96 43.48
C LEU A 833 -19.52 17.57 42.31
N ARG A 834 -19.30 18.09 41.09
CA ARG A 834 -20.17 17.77 39.94
C ARG A 834 -20.16 16.28 39.58
N HIS A 835 -18.98 15.64 39.60
CA HIS A 835 -18.84 14.20 39.37
C HIS A 835 -19.46 13.38 40.52
N VAL A 836 -19.28 13.85 41.77
CA VAL A 836 -19.89 13.25 42.98
C VAL A 836 -21.41 13.21 42.86
N ARG A 837 -22.04 14.29 42.40
CA ARG A 837 -23.49 14.33 42.21
C ARG A 837 -23.97 13.29 41.18
N TYR A 838 -23.24 13.13 40.08
CA TYR A 838 -23.58 12.12 39.07
C TYR A 838 -23.39 10.69 39.61
N LEU A 839 -22.32 10.44 40.38
CA LEU A 839 -22.08 9.17 41.07
C LEU A 839 -23.23 8.86 42.04
N TYR A 840 -23.62 9.80 42.90
CA TYR A 840 -24.72 9.62 43.85
C TYR A 840 -26.06 9.41 43.14
N LYS A 841 -26.32 10.10 42.02
CA LYS A 841 -27.50 9.85 41.18
C LYS A 841 -27.54 8.39 40.69
N GLN A 842 -26.39 7.84 40.26
CA GLN A 842 -26.29 6.43 39.89
C GLN A 842 -26.52 5.50 41.09
N ALA A 843 -25.97 5.81 42.26
CA ALA A 843 -26.20 5.02 43.47
C ALA A 843 -27.68 5.05 43.91
N MET A 844 -28.28 6.24 43.95
CA MET A 844 -29.68 6.46 44.36
C MET A 844 -30.68 5.74 43.48
N ALA A 845 -30.43 5.65 42.17
CA ALA A 845 -31.27 4.89 41.25
C ALA A 845 -31.34 3.38 41.58
N ARG A 846 -30.41 2.87 42.40
CA ARG A 846 -30.26 1.44 42.74
C ARG A 846 -30.57 1.12 44.20
N MET A 847 -30.71 2.12 45.06
CA MET A 847 -30.98 1.95 46.49
C MET A 847 -32.30 1.22 46.77
N SER A 848 -33.32 1.43 45.93
CA SER A 848 -34.65 0.81 46.05
C SER A 848 -34.70 -0.66 45.64
N SER A 849 -33.60 -1.23 45.15
CA SER A 849 -33.52 -2.64 44.77
C SER A 849 -33.54 -3.56 45.98
N SER A 850 -34.38 -4.60 45.92
CA SER A 850 -34.42 -5.69 46.89
C SER A 850 -33.26 -6.69 46.73
N VAL A 851 -32.44 -6.54 45.69
CA VAL A 851 -31.27 -7.38 45.44
C VAL A 851 -30.17 -7.06 46.45
N SER A 852 -29.69 -8.08 47.17
CA SER A 852 -28.69 -7.92 48.24
C SER A 852 -27.34 -7.37 47.77
N HIS A 853 -26.99 -7.57 46.50
CA HIS A 853 -25.69 -7.19 45.92
C HIS A 853 -25.65 -5.78 45.29
N GLU A 854 -26.74 -5.02 45.33
CA GLU A 854 -26.85 -3.67 44.75
C GLU A 854 -26.21 -2.58 45.61
N ALA A 855 -26.06 -1.37 45.03
CA ALA A 855 -25.49 -0.23 45.73
C ALA A 855 -26.33 0.17 46.96
N LYS A 856 -25.64 0.49 48.05
CA LYS A 856 -26.21 1.04 49.28
C LYS A 856 -25.50 2.35 49.61
N VAL A 857 -26.20 3.22 50.34
CA VAL A 857 -25.65 4.49 50.82
C VAL A 857 -25.78 4.50 52.33
N ILE A 858 -24.66 4.61 53.04
CA ILE A 858 -24.65 4.80 54.49
C ILE A 858 -24.68 6.30 54.74
N ILE A 859 -25.48 6.72 55.72
CA ILE A 859 -25.64 8.11 56.15
C ILE A 859 -25.22 8.27 57.60
N ALA A 860 -24.58 9.40 57.89
CA ALA A 860 -24.35 9.88 59.24
C ALA A 860 -25.49 10.83 59.63
N LEU A 861 -26.09 10.58 60.79
CA LEU A 861 -27.23 11.32 61.31
C LEU A 861 -26.83 12.16 62.53
N GLU A 862 -27.23 13.42 62.53
CA GLU A 862 -27.08 14.27 63.71
C GLU A 862 -27.97 13.75 64.86
N PRO A 863 -27.44 13.63 66.09
CA PRO A 863 -28.18 13.05 67.21
C PRO A 863 -29.49 13.78 67.54
N ALA A 864 -29.49 15.11 67.46
CA ALA A 864 -30.59 15.95 67.93
C ALA A 864 -31.82 15.96 67.01
N ASN A 865 -31.61 16.10 65.70
CA ASN A 865 -32.70 16.29 64.72
C ASN A 865 -32.76 15.19 63.64
N GLN A 866 -31.86 14.21 63.67
CA GLN A 866 -31.76 13.13 62.67
C GLN A 866 -31.60 13.66 61.23
N SER A 867 -31.00 14.84 61.06
CA SER A 867 -30.61 15.36 59.76
C SER A 867 -29.40 14.59 59.21
N VAL A 868 -29.33 14.44 57.89
CA VAL A 868 -28.21 13.79 57.22
C VAL A 868 -27.05 14.78 57.13
N ILE A 869 -25.97 14.48 57.86
CA ILE A 869 -24.76 15.31 57.98
C ILE A 869 -23.55 14.71 57.25
N GLY A 870 -23.67 13.47 56.78
CA GLY A 870 -22.66 12.84 55.94
C GLY A 870 -23.20 11.59 55.26
N SER A 871 -22.52 11.13 54.21
CA SER A 871 -22.88 9.92 53.49
C SER A 871 -21.70 9.28 52.79
N ILE A 872 -21.78 7.98 52.51
CA ILE A 872 -20.80 7.24 51.72
C ILE A 872 -21.52 6.17 50.90
N VAL A 873 -21.04 5.92 49.68
CA VAL A 873 -21.62 4.93 48.78
C VAL A 873 -20.80 3.65 48.84
N LEU A 874 -21.48 2.50 48.87
CA LEU A 874 -20.86 1.18 48.80
C LEU A 874 -21.60 0.25 47.84
N PHE A 875 -20.88 -0.69 47.24
CA PHE A 875 -21.42 -1.63 46.27
C PHE A 875 -20.58 -2.91 46.20
N THR A 876 -21.07 -3.92 45.47
CA THR A 876 -20.33 -5.16 45.19
C THR A 876 -19.95 -5.24 43.71
N SER A 877 -18.99 -6.11 43.38
CA SER A 877 -18.57 -6.37 41.99
C SER A 877 -19.66 -6.92 41.06
N LYS A 878 -20.84 -7.29 41.59
CA LYS A 878 -22.04 -7.66 40.82
C LYS A 878 -22.99 -6.49 40.57
N CYS A 879 -22.85 -5.38 41.28
CA CYS A 879 -23.64 -4.17 41.04
C CYS A 879 -23.25 -3.56 39.71
N SER A 880 -24.20 -3.03 38.95
CA SER A 880 -23.92 -2.30 37.70
C SER A 880 -23.06 -1.05 37.92
N MET A 881 -22.99 -0.51 39.14
CA MET A 881 -22.08 0.59 39.48
C MET A 881 -20.61 0.16 39.45
N ALA A 882 -20.30 -1.13 39.66
CA ALA A 882 -18.95 -1.66 39.52
C ALA A 882 -18.44 -1.58 38.07
N LEU A 883 -19.33 -1.45 37.08
CA LEU A 883 -18.92 -1.27 35.68
C LEU A 883 -18.18 0.05 35.44
N PHE A 884 -18.45 1.08 36.24
CA PHE A 884 -17.73 2.37 36.19
C PHE A 884 -16.29 2.26 36.72
N TYR A 885 -15.95 1.11 37.31
CA TYR A 885 -14.63 0.75 37.83
C TYR A 885 -14.26 -0.66 37.32
N PRO A 886 -13.96 -0.84 36.03
CA PRO A 886 -13.84 -2.15 35.39
C PRO A 886 -12.73 -3.04 36.00
N PHE A 887 -11.82 -2.46 36.77
CA PHE A 887 -10.77 -3.15 37.52
C PHE A 887 -11.25 -3.83 38.81
N ILE A 888 -12.46 -3.53 39.29
CA ILE A 888 -13.09 -4.23 40.43
C ILE A 888 -13.67 -5.55 39.92
N ASP A 889 -12.80 -6.55 39.80
CA ASP A 889 -13.12 -7.86 39.26
C ASP A 889 -12.78 -8.97 40.29
N PRO A 890 -13.67 -9.94 40.54
CA PRO A 890 -13.38 -11.07 41.41
C PRO A 890 -12.28 -11.99 40.86
N ASP A 891 -11.30 -12.34 41.70
CA ASP A 891 -10.19 -13.24 41.35
C ASP A 891 -10.64 -14.67 41.02
N LYS A 892 -11.79 -15.10 41.57
CA LYS A 892 -12.35 -16.45 41.42
C LYS A 892 -13.83 -16.39 41.10
N GLU A 893 -14.29 -17.31 40.26
CA GLU A 893 -15.71 -17.47 39.93
C GLU A 893 -16.52 -17.75 41.21
N GLY A 894 -17.53 -16.91 41.48
CA GLY A 894 -18.35 -16.96 42.70
C GLY A 894 -17.88 -16.08 43.87
N SER A 895 -16.67 -15.51 43.83
CA SER A 895 -16.22 -14.51 44.82
C SER A 895 -16.77 -13.12 44.52
N LEU A 896 -16.80 -12.25 45.54
CA LEU A 896 -17.21 -10.86 45.45
C LEU A 896 -16.06 -9.94 45.86
N VAL A 897 -16.07 -8.74 45.30
CA VAL A 897 -15.19 -7.63 45.70
C VAL A 897 -16.07 -6.45 46.08
N GLY A 898 -15.78 -5.83 47.22
CA GLY A 898 -16.46 -4.62 47.68
C GLY A 898 -15.89 -3.36 47.03
N GLY A 899 -16.72 -2.34 46.85
CA GLY A 899 -16.30 -1.00 46.47
C GLY A 899 -16.94 0.03 47.40
N ILE A 900 -16.15 1.00 47.87
CA ILE A 900 -16.58 2.12 48.71
C ILE A 900 -16.08 3.41 48.07
N VAL A 901 -16.94 4.43 47.92
CA VAL A 901 -16.60 5.64 47.16
C VAL A 901 -17.20 6.91 47.74
N SER A 902 -16.48 8.01 47.50
CA SER A 902 -16.97 9.38 47.62
C SER A 902 -17.69 9.72 48.95
N PRO A 903 -17.01 9.65 50.12
CA PRO A 903 -17.60 10.14 51.37
C PRO A 903 -17.87 11.65 51.30
N VAL A 904 -19.13 12.05 51.43
CA VAL A 904 -19.58 13.46 51.45
C VAL A 904 -19.97 13.85 52.86
N ILE A 905 -19.49 14.99 53.35
CA ILE A 905 -19.78 15.51 54.69
C ILE A 905 -20.29 16.94 54.55
N ASP A 906 -21.29 17.29 55.35
CA ASP A 906 -21.85 18.63 55.38
C ASP A 906 -20.78 19.65 55.81
N PRO A 907 -20.51 20.71 55.01
CA PRO A 907 -19.49 21.71 55.31
C PRO A 907 -19.64 22.39 56.68
N SER A 908 -20.86 22.41 57.22
CA SER A 908 -21.17 22.97 58.56
C SER A 908 -20.45 22.21 59.69
N TYR A 909 -19.98 20.99 59.44
CA TYR A 909 -19.26 20.13 60.38
C TYR A 909 -17.76 20.03 60.07
N SER A 910 -17.16 21.07 59.49
CA SER A 910 -15.73 21.13 59.11
C SER A 910 -14.74 20.67 60.19
N ASN A 911 -15.02 20.94 61.46
CA ASN A 911 -14.17 20.50 62.59
C ASN A 911 -14.27 19.00 62.91
N LEU A 912 -15.30 18.31 62.41
CA LEU A 912 -15.56 16.89 62.62
C LEU A 912 -15.45 16.07 61.32
N THR A 913 -15.04 16.68 60.22
CA THR A 913 -14.98 16.05 58.88
C THR A 913 -14.17 14.75 58.90
N GLU A 914 -12.98 14.74 59.50
CA GLU A 914 -12.13 13.55 59.52
C GLU A 914 -12.75 12.39 60.28
N ILE A 915 -13.23 12.63 61.50
CA ILE A 915 -13.82 11.57 62.31
C ILE A 915 -15.14 11.05 61.73
N LEU A 916 -15.97 11.93 61.15
CA LEU A 916 -17.19 11.53 60.42
C LEU A 916 -16.85 10.70 59.19
N ARG A 917 -15.80 11.07 58.44
CA ARG A 917 -15.31 10.34 57.27
C ARG A 917 -14.85 8.93 57.67
N PHE A 918 -14.02 8.81 58.70
CA PHE A 918 -13.58 7.52 59.22
C PHE A 918 -14.74 6.67 59.74
N GLY A 919 -15.72 7.27 60.42
CA GLY A 919 -16.91 6.56 60.86
C GLY A 919 -17.78 6.03 59.72
N LEU A 920 -17.95 6.81 58.65
CA LEU A 920 -18.63 6.37 57.43
C LEU A 920 -17.89 5.20 56.77
N ILE A 921 -16.56 5.31 56.62
CA ILE A 921 -15.71 4.25 56.04
C ILE A 921 -15.81 2.97 56.88
N CYS A 922 -15.59 3.05 58.20
CA CYS A 922 -15.68 1.89 59.10
C CYS A 922 -17.07 1.25 59.06
N SER A 923 -18.13 2.04 58.98
CA SER A 923 -19.51 1.54 58.86
C SER A 923 -19.73 0.81 57.53
N ALA A 924 -19.19 1.33 56.42
CA ALA A 924 -19.25 0.67 55.12
C ALA A 924 -18.49 -0.66 55.10
N VAL A 925 -17.27 -0.68 55.67
CA VAL A 925 -16.47 -1.92 55.79
C VAL A 925 -17.17 -2.95 56.67
N THR A 926 -17.74 -2.52 57.81
CA THR A 926 -18.52 -3.41 58.69
C THR A 926 -19.74 -3.98 57.98
N TYR A 927 -20.45 -3.16 57.19
CA TYR A 927 -21.59 -3.63 56.41
C TYR A 927 -21.19 -4.70 55.39
N LEU A 928 -20.13 -4.46 54.61
CA LEU A 928 -19.64 -5.42 53.62
C LEU A 928 -19.21 -6.73 54.27
N ARG A 929 -18.48 -6.64 55.40
CA ARG A 929 -18.07 -7.81 56.17
C ARG A 929 -19.26 -8.64 56.65
N SER A 930 -20.17 -8.04 57.40
CA SER A 930 -21.29 -8.75 58.03
C SER A 930 -22.31 -9.33 57.05
N ASN A 931 -22.42 -8.79 55.83
CA ASN A 931 -23.38 -9.28 54.83
C ASN A 931 -22.77 -10.25 53.81
N PHE A 932 -21.45 -10.22 53.58
CA PHE A 932 -20.81 -10.96 52.48
C PHE A 932 -19.55 -11.76 52.86
N CYS A 933 -18.98 -11.63 54.06
CA CYS A 933 -17.90 -12.52 54.51
C CYS A 933 -18.46 -13.78 55.18
N ASP A 934 -19.53 -13.63 55.97
CA ASP A 934 -20.13 -14.72 56.76
C ASP A 934 -21.12 -15.59 55.97
N ASN A 935 -21.25 -15.38 54.65
CA ASN A 935 -22.23 -16.06 53.80
C ASN A 935 -21.59 -17.21 52.99
N PRO A 936 -21.99 -18.49 53.20
CA PRO A 936 -21.40 -19.63 52.52
C PRO A 936 -21.65 -19.67 50.99
N LYS A 937 -22.56 -18.83 50.46
CA LYS A 937 -22.86 -18.73 49.02
C LYS A 937 -22.15 -17.59 48.30
N SER A 938 -21.50 -16.69 49.02
CA SER A 938 -20.78 -15.54 48.46
C SER A 938 -19.65 -15.15 49.39
N HIS A 939 -18.41 -15.29 48.95
CA HIS A 939 -17.23 -14.96 49.75
C HIS A 939 -16.62 -13.64 49.26
N MET A 940 -16.57 -12.63 50.14
CA MET A 940 -15.87 -11.36 49.92
C MET A 940 -14.68 -11.28 50.85
N ASP A 941 -13.49 -11.03 50.31
CA ASP A 941 -12.26 -10.87 51.12
C ASP A 941 -11.49 -9.58 50.79
N LYS A 942 -11.89 -8.92 49.70
CA LYS A 942 -11.25 -7.70 49.19
C LYS A 942 -12.27 -6.58 49.04
N CYS A 943 -11.83 -5.37 49.38
CA CYS A 943 -12.61 -4.15 49.21
C CYS A 943 -11.72 -3.04 48.65
N PHE A 944 -12.20 -2.31 47.64
CA PHE A 944 -11.55 -1.13 47.10
C PHE A 944 -12.21 0.13 47.63
N MET A 945 -11.39 1.13 47.94
CA MET A 945 -11.83 2.49 48.24
C MET A 945 -11.26 3.43 47.17
N MET A 946 -12.11 4.28 46.61
CA MET A 946 -11.72 5.27 45.60
C MET A 946 -11.97 6.69 46.13
N ASP A 947 -11.31 7.65 45.49
CA ASP A 947 -11.38 9.09 45.78
C ASP A 947 -10.81 9.47 47.16
N VAL A 948 -9.75 8.78 47.60
CA VAL A 948 -9.00 9.15 48.82
C VAL A 948 -8.00 10.24 48.47
N ALA A 949 -8.19 11.46 48.97
CA ALA A 949 -7.27 12.56 48.72
C ALA A 949 -5.91 12.35 49.42
N ASP A 950 -4.83 12.76 48.77
CA ASP A 950 -3.49 12.83 49.37
C ASP A 950 -3.38 14.03 50.33
N ASP A 951 -4.16 13.97 51.41
CA ASP A 951 -4.20 14.96 52.47
C ASP A 951 -4.08 14.29 53.85
N LYS A 952 -4.40 15.02 54.92
CA LYS A 952 -4.31 14.50 56.30
C LYS A 952 -5.21 13.27 56.54
N SER A 953 -6.20 13.01 55.68
CA SER A 953 -7.08 11.85 55.77
C SER A 953 -6.43 10.56 55.28
N PHE A 954 -5.41 10.64 54.42
CA PHE A 954 -4.76 9.48 53.79
C PHE A 954 -4.18 8.49 54.82
N GLU A 955 -3.42 8.99 55.80
CA GLU A 955 -2.86 8.15 56.87
C GLU A 955 -3.95 7.58 57.79
N GLY A 956 -5.05 8.33 58.01
CA GLY A 956 -6.19 7.82 58.77
C GLY A 956 -6.93 6.67 58.07
N VAL A 957 -6.98 6.68 56.73
CA VAL A 957 -7.53 5.56 55.94
C VAL A 957 -6.59 4.35 55.98
N LYS A 958 -5.27 4.54 56.04
CA LYS A 958 -4.32 3.46 56.30
C LYS A 958 -4.46 2.83 57.68
N ASP A 959 -4.68 3.65 58.71
CA ASP A 959 -4.97 3.17 60.08
C ASP A 959 -6.25 2.30 60.13
N ILE A 960 -7.18 2.50 59.19
CA ILE A 960 -8.37 1.65 59.01
C ILE A 960 -8.01 0.29 58.40
N GLY A 961 -6.84 0.13 57.77
CA GLY A 961 -6.38 -1.13 57.16
C GLY A 961 -6.46 -1.16 55.63
N PHE A 962 -6.62 0.00 54.99
CA PHE A 962 -6.48 0.12 53.54
C PHE A 962 -5.02 0.41 53.16
N GLU A 963 -4.52 -0.23 52.11
CA GLU A 963 -3.20 0.04 51.54
C GLU A 963 -3.34 0.80 50.22
N SER A 964 -2.38 1.69 49.91
CA SER A 964 -2.36 2.38 48.62
C SER A 964 -2.18 1.37 47.49
N TRP A 965 -3.07 1.38 46.51
CA TRP A 965 -2.99 0.49 45.36
C TRP A 965 -2.54 1.24 44.10
N LYS A 966 -3.22 2.33 43.74
CA LYS A 966 -2.90 3.18 42.59
C LYS A 966 -3.23 4.65 42.82
N GLU A 967 -2.54 5.53 42.13
CA GLU A 967 -2.69 6.99 42.17
C GLU A 967 -3.34 7.52 40.89
N TYR A 968 -4.12 8.59 40.99
CA TYR A 968 -4.77 9.27 39.86
C TYR A 968 -5.21 10.69 40.24
N ARG A 969 -5.65 11.46 39.25
CA ARG A 969 -6.32 12.76 39.42
C ARG A 969 -7.77 12.72 38.96
N GLU A 970 -8.60 13.57 39.55
CA GLU A 970 -9.96 13.81 39.08
C GLU A 970 -9.96 14.27 37.61
N PHE A 971 -9.03 15.19 37.30
CA PHE A 971 -8.69 15.62 35.95
C PHE A 971 -7.27 16.17 35.90
N TYR A 972 -6.65 16.06 34.74
CA TYR A 972 -5.29 16.57 34.51
C TYR A 972 -5.30 18.01 33.99
N ASP A 973 -6.27 18.35 33.15
CA ASP A 973 -6.47 19.69 32.59
C ASP A 973 -7.92 19.85 32.07
N HIS A 974 -8.37 21.09 31.93
CA HIS A 974 -9.69 21.46 31.43
C HIS A 974 -9.58 22.66 30.48
N SER A 975 -9.92 22.44 29.20
CA SER A 975 -9.75 23.45 28.15
C SER A 975 -11.07 23.77 27.45
N ASN A 976 -11.19 25.01 26.96
CA ASN A 976 -12.34 25.45 26.17
C ASN A 976 -12.32 24.75 24.81
N GLY A 977 -13.48 24.25 24.36
CA GLY A 977 -13.60 23.54 23.09
C GLY A 977 -13.14 24.36 21.87
N ALA A 978 -13.22 25.71 21.95
CA ALA A 978 -12.71 26.60 20.90
C ALA A 978 -11.16 26.60 20.83
N THR A 979 -10.47 26.57 21.98
CA THR A 979 -9.00 26.54 22.05
C THR A 979 -8.47 25.24 21.45
N LEU A 980 -9.07 24.10 21.79
CA LEU A 980 -8.68 22.78 21.29
C LEU A 980 -8.96 22.57 19.79
N MET A 981 -9.76 23.42 19.14
CA MET A 981 -10.09 23.31 17.71
C MET A 981 -9.44 24.37 16.83
N CYS A 982 -8.72 25.34 17.41
CA CYS A 982 -8.11 26.45 16.66
C CYS A 982 -6.90 26.03 15.80
N GLU A 983 -6.37 24.82 15.98
CA GLU A 983 -5.20 24.32 15.24
C GLU A 983 -5.54 23.42 14.02
N ASP A 984 -6.83 23.26 13.68
CA ASP A 984 -7.28 22.53 12.48
C ASP A 984 -7.20 23.38 11.17
N GLN A 985 -6.65 24.61 11.23
CA GLN A 985 -6.47 25.50 10.06
C GLN A 985 -5.08 25.43 9.44
#